data_AF-Q86LF3-F1
#
_entry.id   AF-Q86LF3-F1
#
_cell.length_a   1.000
_cell.length_b   1.000
_cell.length_c   1.000
_cell.angle_alpha   90.00
_cell.angle_beta   90.00
_cell.angle_gamma   90.00
#
_symmetry.space_group_name_H-M   'P 1'
#
loop_
_entity.id
_entity.type
_entity.pdbx_description
1 polymer ?
#
loop_
_entity_poly.entity_id
_entity_poly.type
_entity_poly.pdbx_seq_one_letter_code
_entity_poly.pdbx_strand_id
1 'polypeptide(L)'
;MYDNPDPKSFYRPYHSTVDRVMGECSVFLGIPYALPPTFEGRFKPPRVHRGWQLLQAVDFGPACPQPVRYTGATKGIMDMDEDCLYLNVYSPKTGAGVAQKYPVMVYIHGGEFIRGASNLFQGHILASFYDVVVVTLNYRLGALGFLSTGDENSPGNYGILDQAMALRWVYDNIEFFNGDRNSITLFGPGAGGASAGLLMVAPQTRNIVRRVIAQSGSALADWALIQDKYRAQNTSRVLGQLLGCSIESSWKLVNCLRTGRSFYELGNAEFSPQVGSFPWGPVLDHNFTLPGDDWYERWREKDWRFLTQTPETLIRAGKFNRNIQYMTGVTTQEAAFFVAQNESLSPYYELDGRFFDQKIREHVFRYNYTLNPNGVYEAIKYIYTFWPDPNNNTMIRDQYINMLSDLYYRAPVDQMVKLMLEQKVPVYMYVLNTTVEALNLPQWRKYPHDIERYFLTGAPFMDTEFFPKKEHLQRNMWTDNDRNMSHFFMQTYTNFARYGNPTPQQVLGMHFQRAYQGEIRYLNINTTYNSSILLNYRQTECAFWTQYLPTVIGVLVPTYPPTTEYWWEPKEPLQIAFWSMSVACFFLIVLVVICCIMWRNAKRQSDRFYDEDVFINGEGLEPEQDTRGVDNAHMVTNHHALRSRDNIYEYRDSPSTKTLASKAHTDTTSLRSPSSLAMTQKSSSQASLKSGISLKETNGHLVKQSERAATPRSQQNGSTAKVASPPVEEKRLLQPLSSTPVTQLQAEPAKRVPTAASVSGSSRSTTPVPSARSTTTHTTTATLSSQPAAQPRRTHLVEGVPQTSV
;
A
#
# COMPACT_ATOMS: atom_id res chain seq x y z
N MET A 1 31.45 -8.72 -19.30
CA MET A 1 30.18 -8.85 -20.06
C MET A 1 30.41 -9.87 -21.17
N TYR A 2 29.38 -10.57 -21.69
CA TYR A 2 29.61 -11.70 -22.61
C TYR A 2 29.21 -11.47 -24.06
N ASP A 3 28.33 -10.50 -24.29
CA ASP A 3 27.61 -10.30 -25.54
C ASP A 3 27.32 -8.79 -25.68
N ASN A 4 27.19 -8.30 -26.91
CA ASN A 4 26.93 -6.89 -27.19
C ASN A 4 25.43 -6.73 -27.50
N PRO A 5 24.68 -5.90 -26.76
CA PRO A 5 23.25 -5.74 -27.00
C PRO A 5 22.90 -5.02 -28.32
N ASP A 6 23.86 -4.44 -29.05
CA ASP A 6 23.62 -3.90 -30.40
C ASP A 6 23.25 -5.02 -31.40
N PRO A 7 22.02 -5.05 -31.94
CA PRO A 7 21.57 -6.05 -32.92
C PRO A 7 22.25 -5.91 -34.30
N LYS A 8 23.04 -4.85 -34.52
CA LYS A 8 23.92 -4.72 -35.70
C LYS A 8 25.31 -5.30 -35.48
N SER A 9 25.67 -5.66 -34.25
CA SER A 9 26.86 -6.48 -34.04
C SER A 9 26.60 -7.86 -34.67
N PHE A 10 27.48 -8.29 -35.58
CA PHE A 10 27.34 -9.58 -36.28
C PHE A 10 27.69 -10.79 -35.38
N TYR A 11 27.69 -10.58 -34.06
CA TYR A 11 28.00 -11.59 -33.06
C TYR A 11 26.78 -12.49 -32.81
N ARG A 12 27.00 -13.79 -32.75
CA ARG A 12 25.99 -14.79 -32.34
C ARG A 12 26.68 -15.87 -31.51
N PRO A 13 26.05 -16.40 -30.43
CA PRO A 13 26.69 -17.34 -29.49
C PRO A 13 27.21 -18.68 -30.05
N TYR A 14 27.09 -18.94 -31.36
CA TYR A 14 27.56 -20.15 -32.03
C TYR A 14 28.80 -19.93 -32.91
N HIS A 15 29.25 -18.69 -33.12
CA HIS A 15 30.53 -18.42 -33.78
C HIS A 15 31.65 -18.39 -32.74
N SER A 16 32.37 -19.51 -32.63
CA SER A 16 33.63 -19.57 -31.89
C SER A 16 34.68 -18.62 -32.49
N THR A 17 35.49 -18.02 -31.61
CA THR A 17 36.71 -17.24 -31.91
C THR A 17 36.54 -15.93 -32.70
N VAL A 18 35.78 -14.97 -32.16
CA VAL A 18 36.00 -13.52 -32.35
C VAL A 18 35.88 -12.83 -30.98
N ASP A 19 36.56 -11.70 -30.78
CA ASP A 19 36.68 -11.03 -29.47
C ASP A 19 35.35 -10.63 -28.82
N ARG A 20 35.29 -10.81 -27.49
CA ARG A 20 34.17 -10.32 -26.67
C ARG A 20 34.26 -8.81 -26.56
N VAL A 21 33.22 -8.09 -26.99
CA VAL A 21 33.09 -6.65 -26.72
C VAL A 21 32.81 -6.45 -25.23
N MET A 22 33.89 -6.29 -24.47
CA MET A 22 33.84 -6.01 -23.04
C MET A 22 33.45 -4.54 -22.82
N GLY A 23 32.17 -4.30 -22.55
CA GLY A 23 31.75 -3.07 -21.90
C GLY A 23 32.42 -2.92 -20.53
N GLU A 24 32.83 -1.70 -20.20
CA GLU A 24 33.37 -1.31 -18.90
C GLU A 24 32.34 -0.47 -18.13
N CYS A 25 32.31 -0.61 -16.80
CA CYS A 25 31.41 0.14 -15.92
C CYS A 25 32.09 0.31 -14.57
N SER A 26 32.12 1.52 -14.04
CA SER A 26 32.41 1.75 -12.62
C SER A 26 31.18 1.33 -11.80
N VAL A 27 31.39 0.55 -10.74
CA VAL A 27 30.32 0.05 -9.88
C VAL A 27 30.67 0.36 -8.42
N PHE A 28 29.70 0.90 -7.69
CA PHE A 28 29.82 1.23 -6.27
C PHE A 28 28.61 0.65 -5.55
N LEU A 29 28.83 -0.31 -4.67
CA LEU A 29 27.78 -1.01 -3.93
C LEU A 29 27.78 -0.58 -2.45
N GLY A 30 26.64 -0.66 -1.77
CA GLY A 30 26.59 -0.47 -0.32
C GLY A 30 26.92 0.95 0.16
N ILE A 31 26.57 2.00 -0.59
CA ILE A 31 26.76 3.40 -0.15
C ILE A 31 25.63 3.79 0.82
N PRO A 32 25.90 4.15 2.09
CA PRO A 32 24.87 4.59 3.02
C PRO A 32 24.41 6.01 2.66
N TYR A 33 23.15 6.16 2.26
CA TYR A 33 22.57 7.47 1.96
C TYR A 33 21.97 8.13 3.22
N ALA A 34 21.70 7.33 4.25
CA ALA A 34 21.18 7.77 5.55
C ALA A 34 21.96 7.13 6.71
N LEU A 35 21.72 7.60 7.93
CA LEU A 35 22.13 6.91 9.16
C LEU A 35 21.26 5.65 9.39
N PRO A 36 21.80 4.62 10.07
CA PRO A 36 21.06 3.42 10.42
C PRO A 36 19.75 3.74 11.16
N PRO A 37 18.58 3.19 10.75
CA PRO A 37 17.30 3.42 11.38
C PRO A 37 17.06 2.50 12.60
N THR A 38 18.13 2.09 13.29
CA THR A 38 18.10 1.16 14.43
C THR A 38 17.81 1.89 15.75
N PHE A 39 17.33 1.16 16.75
CA PHE A 39 17.05 1.67 18.11
C PHE A 39 16.17 2.94 18.13
N GLU A 40 16.74 4.11 18.44
CA GLU A 40 16.05 5.41 18.44
C GLU A 40 15.77 5.96 17.02
N GLY A 41 16.32 5.36 15.97
CA GLY A 41 15.93 5.61 14.57
C GLY A 41 14.71 4.81 14.10
N ARG A 42 14.33 3.74 14.83
CA ARG A 42 13.19 2.89 14.45
C ARG A 42 11.89 3.68 14.62
N PHE A 43 11.02 3.57 13.62
CA PHE A 43 9.78 4.36 13.49
C PHE A 43 10.01 5.88 13.51
N LYS A 44 11.15 6.35 12.99
CA LYS A 44 11.42 7.77 12.72
C LYS A 44 11.88 8.03 11.26
N PRO A 45 11.72 9.26 10.74
CA PRO A 45 12.23 9.64 9.42
C PRO A 45 13.74 9.39 9.29
N PRO A 46 14.23 9.03 8.09
CA PRO A 46 15.66 8.86 7.83
C PRO A 46 16.44 10.14 8.14
N ARG A 47 17.74 9.99 8.39
CA ARG A 47 18.64 11.09 8.68
C ARG A 47 19.84 11.08 7.76
N VAL A 48 20.27 12.25 7.29
CA VAL A 48 21.48 12.38 6.44
C VAL A 48 22.68 11.77 7.15
N HIS A 49 23.44 10.90 6.45
CA HIS A 49 24.68 10.35 6.97
C HIS A 49 25.72 11.46 7.18
N ARG A 50 26.51 11.40 8.26
CA ARG A 50 27.50 12.45 8.63
C ARG A 50 28.77 12.46 7.74
N GLY A 51 28.70 11.89 6.54
CA GLY A 51 29.87 11.53 5.73
C GLY A 51 30.72 10.41 6.36
N TRP A 52 31.83 10.09 5.70
CA TRP A 52 32.84 9.10 6.10
C TRP A 52 34.21 9.57 5.58
N GLN A 53 35.32 9.05 6.12
CA GLN A 53 36.65 9.38 5.62
C GLN A 53 36.98 8.62 4.33
N LEU A 54 36.80 7.30 4.36
CA LEU A 54 36.92 6.40 3.22
C LEU A 54 35.95 5.23 3.44
N LEU A 55 35.28 4.79 2.37
CA LEU A 55 34.36 3.65 2.37
C LEU A 55 34.71 2.75 1.18
N GLN A 56 34.82 1.45 1.42
CA GLN A 56 34.99 0.46 0.36
C GLN A 56 33.61 0.04 -0.16
N ALA A 57 33.11 0.78 -1.15
CA ALA A 57 31.81 0.55 -1.77
C ALA A 57 31.86 -0.61 -2.79
N VAL A 58 32.26 -1.80 -2.36
CA VAL A 58 32.52 -2.97 -3.23
C VAL A 58 31.49 -4.09 -3.10
N ASP A 59 30.81 -4.19 -1.96
CA ASP A 59 29.78 -5.21 -1.67
C ASP A 59 28.41 -4.58 -1.46
N PHE A 60 27.33 -5.35 -1.69
CA PHE A 60 25.97 -4.89 -1.41
C PHE A 60 25.74 -4.76 0.10
N GLY A 61 25.16 -3.64 0.53
CA GLY A 61 24.58 -3.52 1.87
C GLY A 61 23.40 -4.48 2.05
N PRO A 62 23.12 -4.95 3.29
CA PRO A 62 22.08 -5.95 3.56
C PRO A 62 20.69 -5.44 3.16
N ALA A 63 19.78 -6.36 2.85
CA ALA A 63 18.41 -6.02 2.51
C ALA A 63 17.62 -5.61 3.76
N CYS A 64 16.58 -4.80 3.58
CA CYS A 64 15.69 -4.46 4.70
C CYS A 64 14.87 -5.67 5.16
N PRO A 65 14.48 -5.75 6.45
CA PRO A 65 13.86 -6.94 7.01
C PRO A 65 12.49 -7.22 6.41
N GLN A 66 12.29 -8.47 6.01
CA GLN A 66 11.12 -8.93 5.24
C GLN A 66 10.89 -10.43 5.50
N PRO A 67 9.75 -11.01 5.09
CA PRO A 67 9.44 -12.40 5.40
C PRO A 67 10.45 -13.40 4.82
N VAL A 68 10.86 -14.39 5.60
CA VAL A 68 11.93 -15.35 5.26
C VAL A 68 11.61 -16.19 4.02
N ARG A 69 10.33 -16.30 3.65
CA ARG A 69 9.93 -16.93 2.39
C ARG A 69 10.46 -16.19 1.15
N TYR A 70 10.86 -14.93 1.26
CA TYR A 70 11.47 -14.15 0.17
C TYR A 70 13.00 -14.07 0.19
N THR A 71 13.67 -14.44 1.29
CA THR A 71 15.14 -14.35 1.44
C THR A 71 15.85 -15.71 1.54
N GLY A 72 17.19 -15.69 1.53
CA GLY A 72 18.09 -16.84 1.40
C GLY A 72 18.82 -16.86 0.05
N ALA A 73 20.00 -17.50 0.02
CA ALA A 73 20.93 -17.46 -1.11
C ALA A 73 20.36 -17.94 -2.47
N THR A 74 19.40 -18.85 -2.49
CA THR A 74 18.72 -19.27 -3.72
C THR A 74 17.78 -18.20 -4.30
N LYS A 75 17.42 -17.18 -3.51
CA LYS A 75 16.42 -16.16 -3.84
C LYS A 75 16.99 -14.80 -4.20
N GLY A 76 18.31 -14.63 -4.09
CA GLY A 76 19.04 -13.40 -4.43
C GLY A 76 19.24 -12.41 -3.27
N ILE A 77 18.65 -12.67 -2.10
CA ILE A 77 18.83 -11.87 -0.89
C ILE A 77 19.50 -12.76 0.16
N MET A 78 20.80 -12.59 0.40
CA MET A 78 21.52 -13.43 1.36
C MET A 78 21.28 -12.95 2.79
N ASP A 79 21.52 -11.66 3.03
CA ASP A 79 21.51 -11.06 4.37
C ASP A 79 20.39 -10.02 4.54
N MET A 80 19.92 -9.87 5.79
CA MET A 80 18.97 -8.84 6.22
C MET A 80 19.42 -8.20 7.53
N ASP A 81 19.35 -6.87 7.60
CA ASP A 81 19.51 -6.11 8.85
C ASP A 81 18.50 -4.94 8.88
N GLU A 82 18.29 -4.33 10.04
CA GLU A 82 17.57 -3.06 10.16
C GLU A 82 18.45 -1.88 9.69
N ASP A 83 19.77 -1.96 9.82
CA ASP A 83 20.69 -1.10 9.09
C ASP A 83 20.74 -1.50 7.60
N CYS A 84 19.79 -0.97 6.82
CA CYS A 84 19.61 -1.35 5.42
C CYS A 84 19.55 -0.16 4.44
N LEU A 85 19.78 1.07 4.90
CA LEU A 85 19.57 2.32 4.12
C LEU A 85 20.74 2.64 3.17
N TYR A 86 20.99 1.68 2.27
CA TYR A 86 22.05 1.69 1.28
C TYR A 86 21.52 1.87 -0.15
N LEU A 87 22.34 2.46 -1.01
CA LEU A 87 22.16 2.51 -2.46
C LEU A 87 23.43 2.09 -3.19
N ASN A 88 23.26 1.74 -4.47
CA ASN A 88 24.33 1.29 -5.35
C ASN A 88 24.30 2.14 -6.63
N VAL A 89 25.46 2.50 -7.16
CA VAL A 89 25.62 3.33 -8.36
C VAL A 89 26.43 2.57 -9.42
N TYR A 90 25.86 2.45 -10.61
CA TYR A 90 26.50 1.95 -11.82
C TYR A 90 26.71 3.14 -12.76
N SER A 91 27.96 3.46 -13.10
CA SER A 91 28.32 4.58 -13.98
C SER A 91 29.19 4.11 -15.14
N PRO A 92 28.96 4.55 -16.39
CA PRO A 92 29.76 4.10 -17.52
C PRO A 92 31.24 4.50 -17.34
N LYS A 93 31.49 5.75 -16.93
CA LYS A 93 32.83 6.32 -16.73
C LYS A 93 32.82 7.34 -15.60
N THR A 94 33.74 7.19 -14.65
CA THR A 94 33.90 8.07 -13.46
C THR A 94 35.07 9.05 -13.57
N GLY A 95 35.94 8.90 -14.56
CA GLY A 95 37.05 9.83 -14.81
C GLY A 95 36.58 11.25 -15.15
N ALA A 96 37.48 12.22 -14.95
CA ALA A 96 37.26 13.60 -15.36
C ALA A 96 37.26 13.75 -16.89
N GLY A 97 36.63 14.82 -17.40
CA GLY A 97 36.67 15.17 -18.83
C GLY A 97 35.54 14.60 -19.70
N VAL A 98 34.50 13.98 -19.13
CA VAL A 98 33.30 13.59 -19.89
C VAL A 98 32.59 14.86 -20.38
N ALA A 99 32.46 15.02 -21.71
CA ALA A 99 31.97 16.25 -22.35
C ALA A 99 30.49 16.57 -22.07
N GLN A 100 29.67 15.56 -21.73
CA GLN A 100 28.28 15.71 -21.32
C GLN A 100 27.98 14.74 -20.18
N LYS A 101 27.33 15.21 -19.11
CA LYS A 101 26.89 14.36 -18.00
C LYS A 101 25.78 13.41 -18.45
N TYR A 102 25.80 12.18 -17.95
CA TYR A 102 24.88 11.10 -18.32
C TYR A 102 23.50 11.30 -17.66
N PRO A 103 22.38 10.97 -18.33
CA PRO A 103 21.07 10.97 -17.67
C PRO A 103 21.06 9.91 -16.55
N VAL A 104 20.30 10.19 -15.49
CA VAL A 104 20.28 9.38 -14.27
C VAL A 104 18.97 8.59 -14.19
N MET A 105 19.08 7.28 -14.00
CA MET A 105 17.94 6.37 -13.85
C MET A 105 17.96 5.76 -12.45
N VAL A 106 17.00 6.15 -11.61
CA VAL A 106 16.87 5.67 -10.22
C VAL A 106 15.81 4.58 -10.16
N TYR A 107 16.25 3.35 -9.95
CA TYR A 107 15.41 2.17 -9.78
C TYR A 107 14.92 2.07 -8.34
N ILE A 108 13.60 2.07 -8.17
CA ILE A 108 12.92 1.76 -6.92
C ILE A 108 12.33 0.35 -7.10
N HIS A 109 12.69 -0.60 -6.23
CA HIS A 109 12.20 -1.97 -6.38
C HIS A 109 10.71 -2.09 -6.05
N GLY A 110 10.06 -3.10 -6.65
CA GLY A 110 8.70 -3.51 -6.30
C GLY A 110 8.64 -4.33 -5.01
N GLY A 111 7.59 -5.16 -4.89
CA GLY A 111 7.39 -6.05 -3.73
C GLY A 111 6.38 -5.55 -2.70
N GLU A 112 5.30 -4.91 -3.16
CA GLU A 112 4.09 -4.60 -2.37
C GLU A 112 4.35 -3.92 -1.01
N PHE A 113 5.44 -3.14 -0.93
CA PHE A 113 5.96 -2.52 0.31
C PHE A 113 6.36 -3.49 1.44
N ILE A 114 6.37 -4.81 1.21
CA ILE A 114 6.67 -5.84 2.21
C ILE A 114 7.89 -6.71 1.89
N ARG A 115 8.38 -6.70 0.65
CA ARG A 115 9.50 -7.52 0.15
C ARG A 115 10.32 -6.77 -0.90
N GLY A 116 11.49 -7.28 -1.27
CA GLY A 116 12.37 -6.74 -2.30
C GLY A 116 13.71 -6.21 -1.75
N ALA A 117 14.65 -5.94 -2.67
CA ALA A 117 15.98 -5.40 -2.37
C ALA A 117 16.60 -4.76 -3.62
N SER A 118 17.56 -3.86 -3.43
CA SER A 118 18.28 -3.16 -4.51
C SER A 118 19.16 -4.06 -5.38
N ASN A 119 19.68 -5.15 -4.81
CA ASN A 119 20.59 -6.09 -5.48
C ASN A 119 19.88 -7.02 -6.49
N LEU A 120 18.54 -7.07 -6.47
CA LEU A 120 17.72 -7.80 -7.44
C LEU A 120 17.64 -7.12 -8.82
N PHE A 121 18.16 -5.90 -8.96
CA PHE A 121 18.27 -5.21 -10.25
C PHE A 121 19.73 -4.87 -10.57
N GLN A 122 20.20 -5.41 -11.68
CA GLN A 122 21.61 -5.38 -12.09
C GLN A 122 21.80 -4.33 -13.18
N GLY A 123 22.21 -3.12 -12.78
CA GLY A 123 22.28 -1.94 -13.66
C GLY A 123 23.47 -1.89 -14.61
N HIS A 124 24.40 -2.85 -14.54
CA HIS A 124 25.72 -2.73 -15.18
C HIS A 124 25.70 -2.81 -16.73
N ILE A 125 24.82 -3.64 -17.34
CA ILE A 125 24.64 -3.68 -18.81
C ILE A 125 23.99 -2.39 -19.29
N LEU A 126 22.93 -1.94 -18.60
CA LEU A 126 22.19 -0.72 -18.92
C LEU A 126 23.11 0.52 -18.86
N ALA A 127 23.96 0.61 -17.84
CA ALA A 127 24.94 1.70 -17.73
C ALA A 127 25.99 1.63 -18.85
N SER A 128 26.66 0.49 -19.01
CA SER A 128 27.82 0.36 -19.89
C SER A 128 27.53 0.53 -21.37
N PHE A 129 26.42 -0.01 -21.88
CA PHE A 129 26.13 -0.02 -23.32
C PHE A 129 25.22 1.13 -23.79
N TYR A 130 24.57 1.84 -22.87
CA TYR A 130 23.60 2.89 -23.23
C TYR A 130 23.94 4.28 -22.67
N ASP A 131 25.11 4.47 -22.05
CA ASP A 131 25.62 5.75 -21.54
C ASP A 131 24.63 6.43 -20.56
N VAL A 132 24.20 5.70 -19.52
CA VAL A 132 23.35 6.21 -18.43
C VAL A 132 23.96 5.88 -17.08
N VAL A 133 23.68 6.69 -16.04
CA VAL A 133 24.02 6.34 -14.66
C VAL A 133 22.79 5.69 -14.02
N VAL A 134 22.93 4.44 -13.56
CA VAL A 134 21.87 3.70 -12.88
C VAL A 134 22.11 3.73 -11.38
N VAL A 135 21.07 4.05 -10.61
CA VAL A 135 21.08 3.95 -9.15
C VAL A 135 20.04 2.93 -8.71
N THR A 136 20.38 2.01 -7.83
CA THR A 136 19.42 1.12 -7.15
C THR A 136 19.46 1.38 -5.64
N LEU A 137 18.32 1.37 -4.96
CA LEU A 137 18.24 1.71 -3.53
C LEU A 137 17.37 0.74 -2.74
N ASN A 138 17.78 0.45 -1.50
CA ASN A 138 16.93 -0.16 -0.49
C ASN A 138 16.06 0.92 0.17
N TYR A 139 14.95 0.54 0.79
CA TYR A 139 14.14 1.39 1.66
C TYR A 139 13.38 0.51 2.67
N ARG A 140 13.01 1.03 3.86
CA ARG A 140 12.36 0.18 4.89
C ARG A 140 11.03 -0.40 4.40
N LEU A 141 10.80 -1.66 4.75
CA LEU A 141 9.66 -2.47 4.33
C LEU A 141 8.75 -2.85 5.51
N GLY A 142 7.53 -3.30 5.19
CA GLY A 142 6.55 -3.81 6.14
C GLY A 142 6.27 -2.83 7.27
N ALA A 143 6.19 -3.34 8.50
CA ALA A 143 5.98 -2.52 9.70
C ALA A 143 7.11 -1.48 9.90
N LEU A 144 8.38 -1.84 9.62
CA LEU A 144 9.52 -0.94 9.80
C LEU A 144 9.47 0.27 8.85
N GLY A 145 8.89 0.10 7.66
CA GLY A 145 8.67 1.17 6.69
C GLY A 145 7.36 1.94 6.87
N PHE A 146 6.29 1.28 7.30
CA PHE A 146 4.93 1.78 7.06
C PHE A 146 3.95 1.61 8.24
N LEU A 147 4.42 1.22 9.44
CA LEU A 147 3.58 1.27 10.65
C LEU A 147 3.12 2.71 10.90
N SER A 148 1.83 2.89 11.20
CA SER A 148 1.27 4.18 11.56
C SER A 148 0.17 4.07 12.62
N THR A 149 0.27 4.87 13.67
CA THR A 149 -0.79 5.16 14.64
C THR A 149 -1.58 6.43 14.28
N GLY A 150 -1.24 7.12 13.18
CA GLY A 150 -1.89 8.37 12.78
C GLY A 150 -1.77 9.52 13.80
N ASP A 151 -0.84 9.37 14.73
CA ASP A 151 -0.58 10.27 15.85
C ASP A 151 0.94 10.40 16.07
N GLU A 152 1.31 11.25 17.01
CA GLU A 152 2.69 11.63 17.30
C GLU A 152 3.62 10.47 17.67
N ASN A 153 3.10 9.31 18.08
CA ASN A 153 3.92 8.17 18.47
C ASN A 153 4.48 7.43 17.25
N SER A 154 3.72 7.37 16.16
CA SER A 154 4.15 6.81 14.88
C SER A 154 3.28 7.35 13.73
N PRO A 155 3.65 8.48 13.12
CA PRO A 155 2.97 8.98 11.92
C PRO A 155 3.09 8.04 10.72
N GLY A 156 4.18 7.28 10.60
CA GLY A 156 4.44 6.37 9.49
C GLY A 156 5.24 6.98 8.34
N ASN A 157 5.01 6.49 7.13
CA ASN A 157 5.69 6.90 5.88
C ASN A 157 7.23 6.74 5.85
N TYR A 158 7.84 6.04 6.82
CA TYR A 158 9.29 5.89 6.93
C TYR A 158 9.94 5.37 5.65
N GLY A 159 9.38 4.31 5.04
CA GLY A 159 9.91 3.68 3.83
C GLY A 159 9.78 4.54 2.56
N ILE A 160 8.85 5.49 2.49
CA ILE A 160 8.75 6.44 1.36
C ILE A 160 9.56 7.72 1.61
N LEU A 161 9.73 8.12 2.88
CA LEU A 161 10.70 9.14 3.30
C LEU A 161 12.15 8.67 3.08
N ASP A 162 12.43 7.37 3.25
CA ASP A 162 13.72 6.74 2.92
C ASP A 162 14.06 6.93 1.44
N GLN A 163 13.10 6.70 0.54
CA GLN A 163 13.28 6.93 -0.89
C GLN A 163 13.44 8.42 -1.22
N ALA A 164 12.74 9.31 -0.51
CA ALA A 164 12.93 10.76 -0.66
C ALA A 164 14.33 11.21 -0.22
N MET A 165 14.88 10.62 0.86
CA MET A 165 16.27 10.84 1.30
C MET A 165 17.28 10.29 0.29
N ALA A 166 17.07 9.08 -0.23
CA ALA A 166 17.93 8.51 -1.27
C ALA A 166 17.92 9.37 -2.55
N LEU A 167 16.75 9.86 -2.97
CA LEU A 167 16.60 10.78 -4.10
C LEU A 167 17.27 12.14 -3.84
N ARG A 168 17.25 12.65 -2.60
CA ARG A 168 18.00 13.83 -2.20
C ARG A 168 19.52 13.59 -2.26
N TRP A 169 19.99 12.44 -1.77
CA TRP A 169 21.40 12.03 -1.87
C TRP A 169 21.85 11.96 -3.33
N VAL A 170 21.03 11.36 -4.22
CA VAL A 170 21.31 11.31 -5.66
C VAL A 170 21.40 12.71 -6.24
N TYR A 171 20.42 13.58 -5.96
CA TYR A 171 20.47 14.97 -6.44
C TYR A 171 21.73 15.72 -5.97
N ASP A 172 22.17 15.53 -4.73
CA ASP A 172 23.33 16.22 -4.18
C ASP A 172 24.68 15.63 -4.63
N ASN A 173 24.77 14.33 -4.95
CA ASN A 173 26.06 13.64 -5.17
C ASN A 173 26.29 13.06 -6.58
N ILE A 174 25.26 12.86 -7.41
CA ILE A 174 25.40 12.04 -8.64
C ILE A 174 26.33 12.64 -9.70
N GLU A 175 26.59 13.95 -9.65
CA GLU A 175 27.55 14.63 -10.54
C GLU A 175 28.98 14.10 -10.40
N PHE A 176 29.38 13.63 -9.22
CA PHE A 176 30.69 12.99 -8.99
C PHE A 176 30.80 11.62 -9.68
N PHE A 177 29.67 10.98 -9.97
CA PHE A 177 29.57 9.73 -10.75
C PHE A 177 29.29 10.02 -12.24
N ASN A 178 29.52 11.25 -12.70
CA ASN A 178 29.21 11.79 -14.03
C ASN A 178 27.72 11.79 -14.44
N GLY A 179 26.79 11.64 -13.50
CA GLY A 179 25.35 11.83 -13.74
C GLY A 179 24.93 13.30 -13.81
N ASP A 180 23.86 13.59 -14.55
CA ASP A 180 23.17 14.89 -14.58
C ASP A 180 22.02 14.92 -13.57
N ARG A 181 22.17 15.72 -12.51
CA ARG A 181 21.12 15.96 -11.49
C ARG A 181 19.82 16.57 -12.06
N ASN A 182 19.87 17.18 -13.25
CA ASN A 182 18.72 17.81 -13.90
C ASN A 182 17.90 16.84 -14.77
N SER A 183 18.44 15.64 -15.05
CA SER A 183 17.82 14.61 -15.89
C SER A 183 17.59 13.30 -15.13
N ILE A 184 17.14 13.42 -13.86
CA ILE A 184 16.79 12.28 -13.01
C ILE A 184 15.42 11.69 -13.42
N THR A 185 15.44 10.41 -13.76
CA THR A 185 14.29 9.58 -14.13
C THR A 185 14.06 8.53 -13.06
N LEU A 186 12.88 8.51 -12.42
CA LEU A 186 12.50 7.44 -11.51
C LEU A 186 11.86 6.28 -12.31
N PHE A 187 12.21 5.04 -12.01
CA PHE A 187 11.56 3.86 -12.60
C PHE A 187 11.43 2.69 -11.62
N GLY A 188 10.48 1.79 -11.89
CA GLY A 188 10.33 0.56 -11.11
C GLY A 188 8.99 -0.17 -11.32
N PRO A 189 8.93 -1.46 -10.95
CA PRO A 189 7.74 -2.32 -11.02
C PRO A 189 6.83 -2.15 -9.80
N GLY A 190 5.51 -2.20 -9.99
CA GLY A 190 4.52 -2.29 -8.92
C GLY A 190 4.68 -1.18 -7.87
N ALA A 191 5.04 -1.56 -6.65
CA ALA A 191 5.33 -0.62 -5.54
C ALA A 191 6.39 0.43 -5.89
N GLY A 192 7.40 0.09 -6.70
CA GLY A 192 8.41 1.05 -7.17
C GLY A 192 7.84 2.08 -8.15
N GLY A 193 7.03 1.63 -9.11
CA GLY A 193 6.35 2.51 -10.07
C GLY A 193 5.30 3.41 -9.42
N ALA A 194 4.56 2.88 -8.45
CA ALA A 194 3.66 3.67 -7.60
C ALA A 194 4.43 4.70 -6.76
N SER A 195 5.54 4.31 -6.13
CA SER A 195 6.38 5.23 -5.35
C SER A 195 6.97 6.33 -6.22
N ALA A 196 7.42 6.03 -7.44
CA ALA A 196 7.87 7.04 -8.40
C ALA A 196 6.77 8.06 -8.72
N GLY A 197 5.51 7.63 -8.83
CA GLY A 197 4.34 8.51 -8.98
C GLY A 197 4.05 9.37 -7.74
N LEU A 198 4.29 8.86 -6.53
CA LEU A 198 4.14 9.63 -5.28
C LEU A 198 5.26 10.67 -5.13
N LEU A 199 6.52 10.28 -5.38
CA LEU A 199 7.70 11.16 -5.32
C LEU A 199 7.67 12.26 -6.40
N MET A 200 6.97 12.05 -7.51
CA MET A 200 6.71 13.05 -8.56
C MET A 200 5.85 14.23 -8.06
N VAL A 201 4.95 14.00 -7.10
CA VAL A 201 4.01 15.01 -6.58
C VAL A 201 4.36 15.52 -5.18
N ALA A 202 5.10 14.73 -4.39
CA ALA A 202 5.44 15.07 -3.02
C ALA A 202 6.25 16.38 -2.91
N PRO A 203 5.93 17.29 -1.97
CA PRO A 203 6.50 18.64 -1.94
C PRO A 203 8.03 18.70 -1.85
N GLN A 204 8.65 17.71 -1.21
CA GLN A 204 10.10 17.63 -1.00
C GLN A 204 10.87 17.20 -2.27
N THR A 205 10.25 16.41 -3.16
CA THR A 205 10.93 15.69 -4.25
C THR A 205 10.46 16.06 -5.65
N ARG A 206 9.26 16.65 -5.80
CA ARG A 206 8.68 17.05 -7.11
C ARG A 206 9.55 17.97 -7.97
N ASN A 207 10.50 18.68 -7.38
CA ASN A 207 11.43 19.55 -8.11
C ASN A 207 12.68 18.79 -8.62
N ILE A 208 12.97 17.61 -8.05
CA ILE A 208 14.09 16.74 -8.41
C ILE A 208 13.70 15.79 -9.55
N VAL A 209 12.48 15.24 -9.49
CA VAL A 209 11.99 14.29 -10.50
C VAL A 209 11.78 15.01 -11.85
N ARG A 210 12.51 14.58 -12.87
CA ARG A 210 12.35 15.09 -14.24
C ARG A 210 11.49 14.18 -15.12
N ARG A 211 11.53 12.87 -14.91
CA ARG A 211 10.73 11.87 -15.65
C ARG A 211 10.34 10.70 -14.75
N VAL A 212 9.27 9.99 -15.11
CA VAL A 212 8.82 8.75 -14.43
C VAL A 212 8.56 7.66 -15.47
N ILE A 213 9.02 6.44 -15.18
CA ILE A 213 8.65 5.21 -15.88
C ILE A 213 7.96 4.28 -14.86
N ALA A 214 6.63 4.34 -14.78
CA ALA A 214 5.86 3.56 -13.81
C ALA A 214 5.41 2.24 -14.44
N GLN A 215 6.09 1.15 -14.11
CA GLN A 215 5.82 -0.17 -14.67
C GLN A 215 4.78 -0.89 -13.81
N SER A 216 3.62 -1.24 -14.38
CA SER A 216 2.56 -1.98 -13.70
C SER A 216 2.22 -1.43 -12.29
N GLY A 217 2.18 -0.11 -12.15
CA GLY A 217 2.07 0.55 -10.84
C GLY A 217 1.63 2.00 -10.99
N SER A 218 0.82 2.48 -10.05
CA SER A 218 0.24 3.83 -10.09
C SER A 218 0.05 4.37 -8.68
N ALA A 219 0.33 5.66 -8.49
CA ALA A 219 0.06 6.36 -7.24
C ALA A 219 -1.45 6.56 -6.94
N LEU A 220 -2.34 6.11 -7.84
CA LEU A 220 -3.80 6.10 -7.64
C LEU A 220 -4.35 4.72 -7.22
N ALA A 221 -3.52 3.69 -7.11
CA ALA A 221 -3.99 2.37 -6.65
C ALA A 221 -4.28 2.38 -5.15
N ASP A 222 -5.33 1.67 -4.70
CA ASP A 222 -5.68 1.54 -3.27
C ASP A 222 -4.52 1.03 -2.41
N TRP A 223 -3.68 0.16 -2.96
CA TRP A 223 -2.52 -0.39 -2.28
C TRP A 223 -1.30 0.55 -2.29
N ALA A 224 -1.31 1.61 -3.10
CA ALA A 224 -0.21 2.57 -3.22
C ALA A 224 -0.28 3.69 -2.17
N LEU A 225 -1.46 4.05 -1.69
CA LEU A 225 -1.67 5.09 -0.68
C LEU A 225 -2.92 4.80 0.15
N ILE A 226 -2.72 4.43 1.41
CA ILE A 226 -3.78 4.26 2.40
C ILE A 226 -4.31 5.66 2.77
N GLN A 227 -5.50 6.00 2.28
CA GLN A 227 -6.12 7.31 2.54
C GLN A 227 -6.86 7.36 3.89
N ASP A 228 -7.32 6.21 4.39
CA ASP A 228 -8.01 6.12 5.68
C ASP A 228 -7.03 5.92 6.86
N LYS A 229 -7.04 6.91 7.76
CA LYS A 229 -6.33 6.91 9.04
C LYS A 229 -6.69 5.69 9.90
N TYR A 230 -7.95 5.26 9.92
CA TYR A 230 -8.42 4.20 10.80
C TYR A 230 -7.98 2.81 10.31
N ARG A 231 -7.96 2.54 9.00
CA ARG A 231 -7.32 1.36 8.36
C ARG A 231 -5.85 1.23 8.76
N ALA A 232 -5.09 2.32 8.73
CA ALA A 232 -3.68 2.31 9.16
C ALA A 232 -3.54 2.00 10.66
N GLN A 233 -4.28 2.72 11.51
CA GLN A 233 -4.31 2.50 12.97
C GLN A 233 -4.69 1.05 13.34
N ASN A 234 -5.74 0.51 12.70
CA ASN A 234 -6.22 -0.85 12.97
C ASN A 234 -5.18 -1.89 12.55
N THR A 235 -4.53 -1.71 11.40
CA THR A 235 -3.44 -2.59 10.94
C THR A 235 -2.28 -2.62 11.93
N SER A 236 -1.87 -1.47 12.45
CA SER A 236 -0.84 -1.37 13.52
C SER A 236 -1.27 -2.08 14.82
N ARG A 237 -2.56 -2.02 15.18
CA ARG A 237 -3.12 -2.75 16.33
C ARG A 237 -3.16 -4.26 16.13
N VAL A 238 -3.47 -4.74 14.92
CA VAL A 238 -3.43 -6.17 14.57
C VAL A 238 -2.01 -6.73 14.66
N LEU A 239 -1.00 -6.01 14.15
CA LEU A 239 0.41 -6.36 14.38
C LEU A 239 0.74 -6.40 15.88
N GLY A 240 0.28 -5.40 16.64
CA GLY A 240 0.44 -5.34 18.09
C GLY A 240 -0.08 -6.59 18.79
N GLN A 241 -1.31 -7.01 18.47
CA GLN A 241 -1.92 -8.24 19.00
C GLN A 241 -1.15 -9.50 18.59
N LEU A 242 -0.78 -9.62 17.32
CA LEU A 242 0.00 -10.75 16.78
C LEU A 242 1.35 -10.91 17.48
N LEU A 243 2.01 -9.80 17.82
CA LEU A 243 3.29 -9.75 18.54
C LEU A 243 3.13 -9.52 20.06
N GLY A 244 1.94 -9.77 20.63
CA GLY A 244 1.70 -9.73 22.09
C GLY A 244 2.01 -8.39 22.77
N CYS A 245 2.00 -7.28 22.04
CA CYS A 245 2.18 -5.92 22.56
C CYS A 245 0.85 -5.33 23.06
N SER A 246 0.91 -4.52 24.12
CA SER A 246 -0.28 -3.79 24.61
C SER A 246 -0.77 -2.79 23.58
N ILE A 247 -2.08 -2.83 23.30
CA ILE A 247 -2.81 -1.93 22.40
C ILE A 247 -3.67 -0.90 23.16
N GLU A 248 -3.45 -0.74 24.47
CA GLU A 248 -4.19 0.23 25.30
C GLU A 248 -3.94 1.69 24.88
N SER A 249 -2.74 2.00 24.39
CA SER A 249 -2.40 3.28 23.78
C SER A 249 -1.38 3.11 22.67
N SER A 250 -1.35 4.05 21.72
CA SER A 250 -0.36 4.13 20.64
C SER A 250 1.06 4.20 21.19
N TRP A 251 1.31 4.96 22.26
CA TRP A 251 2.61 4.97 22.95
C TRP A 251 3.02 3.58 23.45
N LYS A 252 2.15 2.86 24.16
CA LYS A 252 2.46 1.51 24.68
C LYS A 252 2.75 0.53 23.54
N LEU A 253 1.97 0.59 22.46
CA LEU A 253 2.13 -0.22 21.26
C LEU A 253 3.48 0.05 20.57
N VAL A 254 3.74 1.30 20.19
CA VAL A 254 4.96 1.68 19.47
C VAL A 254 6.19 1.44 20.33
N ASN A 255 6.15 1.76 21.63
CA ASN A 255 7.29 1.51 22.50
C ASN A 255 7.59 0.01 22.65
N CYS A 256 6.55 -0.84 22.79
CA CYS A 256 6.72 -2.30 22.81
C CYS A 256 7.33 -2.85 21.51
N LEU A 257 6.86 -2.41 20.34
CA LEU A 257 7.44 -2.80 19.05
C LEU A 257 8.85 -2.24 18.83
N ARG A 258 9.18 -1.11 19.49
CA ARG A 258 10.47 -0.43 19.34
C ARG A 258 11.57 -1.02 20.24
N THR A 259 11.26 -1.40 21.47
CA THR A 259 12.25 -1.89 22.45
C THR A 259 12.11 -3.36 22.82
N GLY A 260 10.92 -3.94 22.66
CA GLY A 260 10.60 -5.33 23.06
C GLY A 260 10.51 -6.34 21.92
N ARG A 261 10.78 -5.94 20.67
CA ARG A 261 10.76 -6.82 19.49
C ARG A 261 12.00 -6.64 18.62
N SER A 262 12.48 -7.74 18.05
CA SER A 262 13.55 -7.76 17.05
C SER A 262 13.06 -7.27 15.68
N PHE A 263 13.98 -6.77 14.85
CA PHE A 263 13.65 -6.44 13.46
C PHE A 263 13.22 -7.67 12.64
N TYR A 264 13.69 -8.86 13.03
CA TYR A 264 13.35 -10.14 12.41
C TYR A 264 11.90 -10.54 12.68
N GLU A 265 11.42 -10.42 13.93
CA GLU A 265 9.98 -10.59 14.25
C GLU A 265 9.10 -9.59 13.47
N LEU A 266 9.52 -8.32 13.41
CA LEU A 266 8.77 -7.26 12.74
C LEU A 266 8.73 -7.44 11.21
N GLY A 267 9.83 -7.88 10.60
CA GLY A 267 9.93 -8.16 9.17
C GLY A 267 9.21 -9.45 8.75
N ASN A 268 9.13 -10.45 9.63
CA ASN A 268 8.51 -11.75 9.34
C ASN A 268 7.03 -11.87 9.79
N ALA A 269 6.43 -10.79 10.32
CA ALA A 269 5.04 -10.77 10.75
C ALA A 269 4.06 -10.63 9.56
N GLU A 270 3.61 -11.75 9.01
CA GLU A 270 2.65 -11.78 7.90
C GLU A 270 1.21 -12.00 8.38
N PHE A 271 0.29 -11.13 7.94
CA PHE A 271 -1.15 -11.22 8.20
C PHE A 271 -1.96 -10.53 7.09
N SER A 272 -3.25 -10.89 6.96
CA SER A 272 -4.19 -10.16 6.10
C SER A 272 -4.77 -8.95 6.86
N PRO A 273 -4.85 -7.76 6.26
CA PRO A 273 -5.52 -6.62 6.88
C PRO A 273 -7.03 -6.87 6.97
N GLN A 274 -7.69 -6.23 7.94
CA GLN A 274 -9.15 -6.25 8.04
C GLN A 274 -9.84 -5.47 6.92
N VAL A 275 -9.18 -4.40 6.41
CA VAL A 275 -9.71 -3.53 5.35
C VAL A 275 -8.67 -3.33 4.23
N GLY A 276 -9.11 -3.48 2.98
CA GLY A 276 -8.30 -3.36 1.77
C GLY A 276 -7.35 -4.56 1.54
N SER A 277 -6.49 -4.49 0.52
CA SER A 277 -5.77 -5.69 0.05
C SER A 277 -4.39 -5.96 0.68
N PHE A 278 -3.65 -4.93 1.10
CA PHE A 278 -2.34 -5.08 1.74
C PHE A 278 -2.29 -4.28 3.05
N PRO A 279 -1.54 -4.76 4.07
CA PRO A 279 -1.46 -4.08 5.37
C PRO A 279 -0.53 -2.87 5.35
N TRP A 280 0.59 -2.97 4.64
CA TRP A 280 1.67 -1.98 4.68
C TRP A 280 1.78 -1.21 3.36
N GLY A 281 1.99 0.10 3.46
CA GLY A 281 2.17 1.01 2.33
C GLY A 281 2.13 2.47 2.81
N PRO A 282 2.44 3.44 1.93
CA PRO A 282 2.32 4.86 2.24
C PRO A 282 0.92 5.23 2.77
N VAL A 283 0.85 6.21 3.67
CA VAL A 283 -0.39 6.68 4.31
C VAL A 283 -0.54 8.19 4.09
N LEU A 284 -1.76 8.66 3.85
CA LEU A 284 -2.06 10.09 3.71
C LEU A 284 -1.99 10.79 5.08
N ASP A 285 -1.05 11.70 5.31
CA ASP A 285 -0.80 12.33 6.64
C ASP A 285 -1.77 13.49 6.99
N HIS A 286 -2.92 13.52 6.32
CA HIS A 286 -3.98 14.49 6.58
C HIS A 286 -4.60 14.28 7.97
N ASN A 287 -4.69 15.36 8.76
CA ASN A 287 -5.16 15.35 10.15
C ASN A 287 -4.40 14.36 11.07
N PHE A 288 -3.10 14.20 10.83
CA PHE A 288 -2.18 13.51 11.74
C PHE A 288 -1.54 14.52 12.71
N THR A 289 -1.57 14.19 14.00
CA THR A 289 -0.67 14.80 14.98
C THR A 289 0.75 14.33 14.67
N LEU A 290 1.73 15.22 14.75
CA LEU A 290 3.14 14.91 14.52
C LEU A 290 3.99 15.33 15.73
N PRO A 291 5.18 14.74 15.94
CA PRO A 291 6.14 15.23 16.92
C PRO A 291 6.52 16.69 16.67
N GLY A 292 6.46 17.50 17.73
CA GLY A 292 6.90 18.89 17.68
C GLY A 292 8.41 19.04 17.49
N ASP A 293 8.84 20.21 17.03
CA ASP A 293 10.22 20.47 16.59
C ASP A 293 11.30 20.14 17.63
N ASP A 294 11.02 20.25 18.93
CA ASP A 294 12.02 20.00 19.98
C ASP A 294 11.81 18.67 20.74
N TRP A 295 10.92 17.79 20.26
CA TRP A 295 10.63 16.50 20.92
C TRP A 295 11.74 15.46 20.75
N TYR A 296 12.46 15.49 19.63
CA TYR A 296 13.55 14.55 19.32
C TYR A 296 14.76 15.30 18.81
N GLU A 297 15.94 15.00 19.35
CA GLU A 297 17.15 15.76 19.07
C GLU A 297 17.47 15.76 17.55
N ARG A 298 17.38 16.95 16.93
CA ARG A 298 17.68 17.20 15.52
C ARG A 298 16.74 16.47 14.52
N TRP A 299 15.48 16.23 14.87
CA TRP A 299 14.36 16.08 13.91
C TRP A 299 13.46 17.32 13.99
N ARG A 300 12.60 17.56 13.00
CA ARG A 300 11.62 18.66 12.94
C ARG A 300 10.27 18.14 12.40
N GLU A 301 9.14 18.81 12.67
CA GLU A 301 7.79 18.35 12.27
C GLU A 301 7.72 18.08 10.75
N LYS A 302 8.32 18.99 9.97
CA LYS A 302 8.43 18.91 8.50
C LYS A 302 9.08 17.61 8.00
N ASP A 303 9.92 16.96 8.80
CA ASP A 303 10.68 15.76 8.42
C ASP A 303 9.77 14.51 8.44
N TRP A 304 8.63 14.58 9.11
CA TRP A 304 7.61 13.52 9.18
C TRP A 304 6.47 13.69 8.16
N ARG A 305 6.36 14.86 7.52
CA ARG A 305 5.36 15.16 6.47
C ARG A 305 5.79 14.57 5.13
N PHE A 306 4.89 13.84 4.46
CA PHE A 306 5.08 13.34 3.10
C PHE A 306 4.00 13.86 2.13
N LEU A 307 2.73 13.58 2.42
CA LEU A 307 1.58 13.93 1.58
C LEU A 307 0.33 14.23 2.44
N THR A 308 -0.07 15.50 2.46
CA THR A 308 -1.30 16.00 3.09
C THR A 308 -2.53 16.01 2.16
N GLN A 309 -2.35 15.70 0.88
CA GLN A 309 -3.38 15.68 -0.17
C GLN A 309 -3.16 14.49 -1.12
N THR A 310 -4.23 13.98 -1.72
CA THR A 310 -4.14 12.85 -2.66
C THR A 310 -3.34 13.22 -3.92
N PRO A 311 -2.62 12.27 -4.55
CA PRO A 311 -1.89 12.51 -5.79
C PRO A 311 -2.80 13.06 -6.90
N GLU A 312 -4.04 12.58 -6.97
CA GLU A 312 -5.06 13.09 -7.89
C GLU A 312 -5.32 14.60 -7.71
N THR A 313 -5.52 15.04 -6.47
CA THR A 313 -5.70 16.46 -6.13
C THR A 313 -4.46 17.28 -6.49
N LEU A 314 -3.27 16.78 -6.15
CA LEU A 314 -2.01 17.46 -6.42
C LEU A 314 -1.71 17.60 -7.93
N ILE A 315 -2.05 16.59 -8.74
CA ILE A 315 -1.87 16.64 -10.19
C ILE A 315 -2.88 17.60 -10.81
N ARG A 316 -4.17 17.55 -10.45
CA ARG A 316 -5.15 18.54 -10.93
C ARG A 316 -4.81 19.98 -10.52
N ALA A 317 -4.18 20.17 -9.37
CA ALA A 317 -3.69 21.47 -8.90
C ALA A 317 -2.29 21.87 -9.46
N GLY A 318 -1.74 21.11 -10.41
CA GLY A 318 -0.46 21.40 -11.07
C GLY A 318 0.75 21.38 -10.15
N LYS A 319 0.73 20.60 -9.05
CA LYS A 319 1.73 20.60 -7.98
C LYS A 319 2.90 19.62 -8.22
N PHE A 320 3.31 19.45 -9.47
CA PHE A 320 4.41 18.60 -9.93
C PHE A 320 5.33 19.38 -10.88
N ASN A 321 6.42 18.76 -11.37
CA ASN A 321 7.31 19.37 -12.35
C ASN A 321 6.57 19.67 -13.67
N ARG A 322 6.36 20.94 -14.03
CA ARG A 322 5.67 21.33 -15.29
C ARG A 322 6.32 20.75 -16.56
N ASN A 323 7.61 20.39 -16.49
CA ASN A 323 8.36 19.80 -17.59
C ASN A 323 8.56 18.29 -17.44
N ILE A 324 7.69 17.59 -16.68
CA ILE A 324 7.71 16.14 -16.53
C ILE A 324 7.43 15.43 -17.88
N GLN A 325 8.00 14.25 -18.07
CA GLN A 325 7.50 13.26 -19.04
C GLN A 325 7.13 11.98 -18.28
N TYR A 326 6.08 11.30 -18.74
CA TYR A 326 5.57 10.08 -18.12
C TYR A 326 5.59 8.91 -19.12
N MET A 327 6.10 7.77 -18.69
CA MET A 327 5.96 6.50 -19.41
C MET A 327 5.40 5.45 -18.46
N THR A 328 4.55 4.56 -18.97
CA THR A 328 3.95 3.50 -18.16
C THR A 328 3.56 2.32 -19.03
N GLY A 329 3.28 1.18 -18.42
CA GLY A 329 2.68 0.05 -19.09
C GLY A 329 2.22 -1.01 -18.12
N VAL A 330 1.54 -2.02 -18.65
CA VAL A 330 0.90 -3.12 -17.91
C VAL A 330 1.07 -4.44 -18.64
N THR A 331 1.01 -5.56 -17.93
CA THR A 331 1.11 -6.91 -18.50
C THR A 331 -0.28 -7.52 -18.76
N THR A 332 -0.38 -8.46 -19.71
CA THR A 332 -1.65 -9.12 -20.01
C THR A 332 -2.09 -10.14 -18.95
N GLN A 333 -1.26 -10.47 -17.94
CA GLN A 333 -1.60 -11.40 -16.85
C GLN A 333 -0.99 -10.99 -15.49
N GLU A 334 -1.02 -9.69 -15.14
CA GLU A 334 -0.44 -9.11 -13.90
C GLU A 334 -0.64 -10.01 -12.67
N ALA A 335 -1.90 -10.25 -12.33
CA ALA A 335 -2.29 -10.91 -11.08
C ALA A 335 -2.11 -12.44 -11.08
N ALA A 336 -1.55 -13.05 -12.14
CA ALA A 336 -1.34 -14.50 -12.17
C ALA A 336 -0.41 -15.00 -11.05
N PHE A 337 0.41 -14.12 -10.45
CA PHE A 337 1.22 -14.48 -9.29
C PHE A 337 0.37 -14.77 -8.03
N PHE A 338 -0.82 -14.19 -7.86
CA PHE A 338 -1.70 -14.51 -6.73
C PHE A 338 -2.21 -15.95 -6.78
N VAL A 339 -2.44 -16.47 -8.00
CA VAL A 339 -2.80 -17.88 -8.22
C VAL A 339 -1.56 -18.77 -8.07
N ALA A 340 -0.42 -18.38 -8.68
CA ALA A 340 0.82 -19.16 -8.63
C ALA A 340 1.48 -19.26 -7.24
N GLN A 341 1.30 -18.25 -6.37
CA GLN A 341 1.83 -18.25 -4.99
C GLN A 341 0.85 -18.86 -3.97
N ASN A 342 -0.29 -19.39 -4.41
CA ASN A 342 -1.25 -20.07 -3.55
C ASN A 342 -0.97 -21.58 -3.52
N GLU A 343 -0.28 -22.03 -2.47
CA GLU A 343 0.13 -23.44 -2.29
C GLU A 343 -1.07 -24.41 -2.32
N SER A 344 -2.24 -24.00 -1.86
CA SER A 344 -3.47 -24.82 -1.88
C SER A 344 -4.06 -25.08 -3.27
N LEU A 345 -3.54 -24.43 -4.32
CA LEU A 345 -3.91 -24.67 -5.71
C LEU A 345 -2.85 -25.46 -6.50
N SER A 346 -1.69 -25.73 -5.88
CA SER A 346 -0.61 -26.49 -6.50
C SER A 346 -0.98 -27.98 -6.63
N PRO A 347 -0.59 -28.70 -7.71
CA PRO A 347 0.17 -28.23 -8.87
C PRO A 347 -0.69 -27.78 -10.07
N TYR A 348 -2.02 -27.91 -9.99
CA TYR A 348 -2.91 -27.79 -11.17
C TYR A 348 -3.37 -26.35 -11.47
N TYR A 349 -3.48 -25.50 -10.44
CA TYR A 349 -3.88 -24.10 -10.52
C TYR A 349 -5.24 -23.85 -11.20
N GLU A 350 -6.15 -24.83 -11.16
CA GLU A 350 -7.55 -24.65 -11.59
C GLU A 350 -8.40 -23.98 -10.52
N LEU A 351 -9.39 -23.19 -10.95
CA LEU A 351 -10.40 -22.57 -10.08
C LEU A 351 -11.79 -23.06 -10.51
N ASP A 352 -12.63 -23.44 -9.56
CA ASP A 352 -14.05 -23.69 -9.80
C ASP A 352 -14.90 -22.43 -9.55
N GLY A 353 -16.17 -22.46 -9.96
CA GLY A 353 -17.09 -21.33 -9.76
C GLY A 353 -17.34 -20.99 -8.29
N ARG A 354 -17.15 -21.95 -7.37
CA ARG A 354 -17.32 -21.73 -5.92
C ARG A 354 -16.14 -20.95 -5.34
N PHE A 355 -14.91 -21.26 -5.76
CA PHE A 355 -13.73 -20.48 -5.41
C PHE A 355 -13.87 -19.03 -5.92
N PHE A 356 -14.33 -18.86 -7.16
CA PHE A 356 -14.57 -17.54 -7.75
C PHE A 356 -15.62 -16.73 -6.94
N ASP A 357 -16.80 -17.29 -6.71
CA ASP A 357 -17.86 -16.66 -5.90
C ASP A 357 -17.40 -16.36 -4.46
N GLN A 358 -16.65 -17.28 -3.84
CA GLN A 358 -16.06 -17.05 -2.52
C GLN A 358 -15.09 -15.86 -2.54
N LYS A 359 -14.22 -15.73 -3.55
CA LYS A 359 -13.23 -14.65 -3.59
C LYS A 359 -13.82 -13.29 -3.93
N ILE A 360 -14.89 -13.22 -4.73
CA ILE A 360 -15.65 -11.96 -4.88
C ILE A 360 -16.29 -11.57 -3.53
N ARG A 361 -16.90 -12.52 -2.80
CA ARG A 361 -17.47 -12.24 -1.47
C ARG A 361 -16.42 -11.79 -0.47
N GLU A 362 -15.27 -12.48 -0.39
CA GLU A 362 -14.13 -12.07 0.45
C GLU A 362 -13.64 -10.65 0.11
N HIS A 363 -13.57 -10.29 -1.17
CA HIS A 363 -13.21 -8.94 -1.61
C HIS A 363 -14.24 -7.89 -1.16
N VAL A 364 -15.53 -8.15 -1.38
CA VAL A 364 -16.63 -7.25 -0.97
C VAL A 364 -16.65 -7.01 0.54
N PHE A 365 -16.45 -8.06 1.34
CA PHE A 365 -16.32 -7.93 2.80
C PHE A 365 -15.06 -7.17 3.21
N ARG A 366 -13.89 -7.46 2.60
CA ARG A 366 -12.62 -6.81 2.95
C ARG A 366 -12.52 -5.35 2.50
N TYR A 367 -13.27 -4.92 1.50
CA TYR A 367 -13.43 -3.50 1.18
C TYR A 367 -14.58 -2.82 1.93
N ASN A 368 -15.29 -3.55 2.80
CA ASN A 368 -16.34 -3.06 3.68
C ASN A 368 -17.44 -2.28 2.93
N TYR A 369 -17.88 -2.80 1.78
CA TYR A 369 -18.92 -2.20 0.93
C TYR A 369 -20.34 -2.39 1.53
N THR A 370 -20.57 -1.87 2.74
CA THR A 370 -21.76 -2.13 3.57
C THR A 370 -23.09 -1.64 2.98
N LEU A 371 -23.06 -0.58 2.17
CA LEU A 371 -24.27 0.05 1.60
C LEU A 371 -24.99 -0.83 0.57
N ASN A 372 -24.23 -1.64 -0.19
CA ASN A 372 -24.76 -2.48 -1.26
C ASN A 372 -23.86 -3.70 -1.58
N PRO A 373 -23.56 -4.58 -0.61
CA PRO A 373 -22.61 -5.66 -0.81
C PRO A 373 -23.06 -6.66 -1.88
N ASN A 374 -24.37 -6.92 -1.98
CA ASN A 374 -24.94 -7.80 -2.99
C ASN A 374 -24.86 -7.19 -4.40
N GLY A 375 -25.21 -5.92 -4.59
CA GLY A 375 -25.11 -5.25 -5.89
C GLY A 375 -23.66 -5.15 -6.39
N VAL A 376 -22.70 -4.92 -5.50
CA VAL A 376 -21.27 -4.95 -5.84
C VAL A 376 -20.81 -6.36 -6.20
N TYR A 377 -21.22 -7.39 -5.45
CA TYR A 377 -20.92 -8.79 -5.76
C TYR A 377 -21.45 -9.20 -7.15
N GLU A 378 -22.74 -8.95 -7.44
CA GLU A 378 -23.34 -9.28 -8.73
C GLU A 378 -22.73 -8.45 -9.87
N ALA A 379 -22.37 -7.18 -9.64
CA ALA A 379 -21.69 -6.35 -10.64
C ALA A 379 -20.31 -6.88 -11.02
N ILE A 380 -19.49 -7.29 -10.04
CA ILE A 380 -18.15 -7.88 -10.29
C ILE A 380 -18.32 -9.25 -10.95
N LYS A 381 -19.24 -10.09 -10.46
CA LYS A 381 -19.54 -11.38 -11.07
C LYS A 381 -20.01 -11.25 -12.51
N TYR A 382 -20.86 -10.26 -12.82
CA TYR A 382 -21.40 -10.04 -14.15
C TYR A 382 -20.32 -9.73 -15.19
N ILE A 383 -19.38 -8.83 -14.90
CA ILE A 383 -18.37 -8.41 -15.88
C ILE A 383 -17.21 -9.42 -16.02
N TYR A 384 -16.93 -10.24 -14.99
CA TYR A 384 -15.88 -11.27 -15.02
C TYR A 384 -16.40 -12.71 -15.15
N THR A 385 -17.67 -12.93 -15.49
CA THR A 385 -18.16 -14.25 -15.92
C THR A 385 -17.95 -14.43 -17.42
N PHE A 386 -17.35 -15.55 -17.84
CA PHE A 386 -17.27 -15.91 -19.25
C PHE A 386 -18.61 -16.48 -19.73
N TRP A 387 -19.55 -15.60 -20.08
CA TRP A 387 -20.93 -15.96 -20.42
C TRP A 387 -21.14 -17.02 -21.52
N PRO A 388 -20.26 -17.23 -22.51
CA PRO A 388 -20.41 -18.33 -23.47
C PRO A 388 -20.25 -19.73 -22.86
N ASP A 389 -19.48 -19.88 -21.77
CA ASP A 389 -19.34 -21.12 -21.00
C ASP A 389 -19.01 -20.81 -19.52
N PRO A 390 -20.02 -20.48 -18.69
CA PRO A 390 -19.80 -20.03 -17.31
C PRO A 390 -19.23 -21.09 -16.37
N ASN A 391 -19.22 -22.36 -16.76
CA ASN A 391 -18.76 -23.49 -15.93
C ASN A 391 -17.31 -23.91 -16.23
N ASN A 392 -16.63 -23.20 -17.13
CA ASN A 392 -15.31 -23.58 -17.62
C ASN A 392 -14.18 -23.17 -16.66
N ASN A 393 -13.65 -24.11 -15.88
CA ASN A 393 -12.55 -23.85 -14.91
C ASN A 393 -11.37 -23.05 -15.49
N THR A 394 -11.03 -23.25 -16.77
CA THR A 394 -9.96 -22.50 -17.44
C THR A 394 -10.35 -21.04 -17.70
N MET A 395 -11.57 -20.77 -18.20
CA MET A 395 -12.05 -19.40 -18.36
C MET A 395 -12.32 -18.71 -17.01
N ILE A 396 -12.78 -19.44 -15.98
CA ILE A 396 -12.97 -18.92 -14.62
C ILE A 396 -11.63 -18.46 -14.03
N ARG A 397 -10.56 -19.27 -14.17
CA ARG A 397 -9.20 -18.88 -13.76
C ARG A 397 -8.73 -17.64 -14.51
N ASP A 398 -8.85 -17.63 -15.83
CA ASP A 398 -8.31 -16.57 -16.66
C ASP A 398 -9.08 -15.24 -16.47
N GLN A 399 -10.40 -15.31 -16.19
CA GLN A 399 -11.19 -14.14 -15.78
C GLN A 399 -10.90 -13.68 -14.34
N TYR A 400 -10.65 -14.59 -13.39
CA TYR A 400 -10.20 -14.21 -12.05
C TYR A 400 -8.85 -13.48 -12.07
N ILE A 401 -7.93 -13.92 -12.94
CA ILE A 401 -6.67 -13.22 -13.21
C ILE A 401 -6.94 -11.84 -13.81
N ASN A 402 -7.86 -11.70 -14.77
CA ASN A 402 -8.24 -10.39 -15.30
C ASN A 402 -8.87 -9.48 -14.23
N MET A 403 -9.81 -9.97 -13.42
CA MET A 403 -10.46 -9.23 -12.34
C MET A 403 -9.43 -8.57 -11.41
N LEU A 404 -8.46 -9.35 -10.91
CA LEU A 404 -7.40 -8.85 -10.03
C LEU A 404 -6.39 -7.96 -10.77
N SER A 405 -6.11 -8.24 -12.06
CA SER A 405 -5.19 -7.43 -12.88
C SER A 405 -5.77 -6.05 -13.21
N ASP A 406 -7.08 -6.01 -13.48
CA ASP A 406 -7.81 -4.78 -13.79
C ASP A 406 -7.97 -3.92 -12.52
N LEU A 407 -8.37 -4.54 -11.40
CA LEU A 407 -8.52 -3.89 -10.09
C LEU A 407 -7.21 -3.27 -9.57
N TYR A 408 -6.13 -4.06 -9.49
CA TYR A 408 -4.92 -3.60 -8.79
C TYR A 408 -3.97 -2.81 -9.67
N TYR A 409 -3.95 -3.03 -10.98
CA TYR A 409 -2.89 -2.50 -11.85
C TYR A 409 -3.42 -1.68 -13.01
N ARG A 410 -4.30 -2.23 -13.85
CA ARG A 410 -4.68 -1.58 -15.11
C ARG A 410 -5.60 -0.38 -14.92
N ALA A 411 -6.65 -0.49 -14.11
CA ALA A 411 -7.57 0.63 -13.89
C ALA A 411 -6.89 1.82 -13.17
N PRO A 412 -6.03 1.61 -12.14
CA PRO A 412 -5.24 2.70 -11.56
C PRO A 412 -4.19 3.31 -12.49
N VAL A 413 -3.62 2.54 -13.43
CA VAL A 413 -2.70 3.06 -14.46
C VAL A 413 -3.46 3.85 -15.52
N ASP A 414 -4.60 3.35 -16.00
CA ASP A 414 -5.50 4.03 -16.94
C ASP A 414 -6.01 5.38 -16.38
N GLN A 415 -6.44 5.40 -15.11
CA GLN A 415 -6.82 6.64 -14.41
C GLN A 415 -5.65 7.64 -14.35
N MET A 416 -4.43 7.17 -14.08
CA MET A 416 -3.22 8.02 -14.07
C MET A 416 -2.88 8.54 -15.47
N VAL A 417 -2.98 7.72 -16.51
CA VAL A 417 -2.77 8.12 -17.92
C VAL A 417 -3.75 9.23 -18.29
N LYS A 418 -5.04 9.07 -18.00
CA LYS A 418 -6.09 10.09 -18.25
C LYS A 418 -5.80 11.39 -17.51
N LEU A 419 -5.52 11.32 -16.21
CA LEU A 419 -5.20 12.46 -15.36
C LEU A 419 -3.94 13.23 -15.84
N MET A 420 -2.91 12.52 -16.32
CA MET A 420 -1.70 13.15 -16.84
C MET A 420 -1.92 13.77 -18.24
N LEU A 421 -2.82 13.19 -19.05
CA LEU A 421 -3.26 13.78 -20.32
C LEU A 421 -4.12 15.03 -20.14
N GLU A 422 -4.99 15.10 -19.12
CA GLU A 422 -5.70 16.33 -18.71
C GLU A 422 -4.72 17.48 -18.44
N GLN A 423 -3.62 17.19 -17.74
CA GLN A 423 -2.53 18.13 -17.47
C GLN A 423 -1.55 18.33 -18.65
N LYS A 424 -1.90 17.83 -19.84
CA LYS A 424 -1.16 17.96 -21.12
C LYS A 424 0.26 17.35 -21.12
N VAL A 425 0.57 16.50 -20.14
CA VAL A 425 1.88 15.84 -19.99
C VAL A 425 2.15 14.91 -21.19
N PRO A 426 3.40 14.81 -21.70
CA PRO A 426 3.79 13.75 -22.63
C PRO A 426 3.72 12.37 -21.95
N VAL A 427 2.74 11.57 -22.37
CA VAL A 427 2.51 10.19 -21.89
C VAL A 427 2.80 9.19 -23.01
N TYR A 428 3.58 8.16 -22.71
CA TYR A 428 3.76 6.97 -23.56
C TYR A 428 3.26 5.73 -22.79
N MET A 429 2.47 4.89 -23.44
CA MET A 429 1.86 3.70 -22.81
C MET A 429 2.23 2.43 -23.58
N TYR A 430 2.57 1.34 -22.89
CA TYR A 430 2.67 0.00 -23.49
C TYR A 430 1.76 -1.02 -22.80
N VAL A 431 1.46 -2.09 -23.54
CA VAL A 431 0.90 -3.32 -22.99
C VAL A 431 1.84 -4.47 -23.37
N LEU A 432 2.31 -5.18 -22.36
CA LEU A 432 3.20 -6.31 -22.52
C LEU A 432 2.38 -7.59 -22.77
N ASN A 433 2.35 -8.01 -24.03
CA ASN A 433 1.83 -9.28 -24.52
C ASN A 433 2.97 -10.19 -25.02
N THR A 434 4.18 -9.96 -24.49
CA THR A 434 5.40 -10.74 -24.71
C THR A 434 5.97 -11.19 -23.37
N THR A 435 6.81 -12.21 -23.38
CA THR A 435 7.45 -12.75 -22.18
C THR A 435 8.87 -13.19 -22.48
N VAL A 436 9.63 -13.51 -21.43
CA VAL A 436 10.90 -14.22 -21.55
C VAL A 436 10.61 -15.64 -22.03
N GLU A 437 10.84 -15.91 -23.31
CA GLU A 437 10.55 -17.19 -23.97
C GLU A 437 11.34 -18.33 -23.33
N ALA A 438 12.61 -18.04 -23.01
CA ALA A 438 13.51 -18.83 -22.18
C ALA A 438 12.85 -19.47 -20.93
N LEU A 439 11.95 -18.76 -20.22
CA LEU A 439 11.35 -19.26 -18.97
C LEU A 439 10.23 -20.29 -19.20
N ASN A 440 9.79 -20.52 -20.44
CA ASN A 440 8.79 -21.52 -20.83
C ASN A 440 7.53 -21.55 -19.92
N LEU A 441 7.01 -20.37 -19.57
CA LEU A 441 5.90 -20.23 -18.63
C LEU A 441 4.57 -20.74 -19.22
N PRO A 442 3.74 -21.47 -18.44
CA PRO A 442 2.47 -22.00 -18.92
C PRO A 442 1.49 -20.86 -19.25
N GLN A 443 0.66 -21.07 -20.28
CA GLN A 443 -0.11 -20.02 -20.97
C GLN A 443 -0.91 -19.08 -20.05
N TRP A 444 -1.45 -19.57 -18.93
CA TRP A 444 -2.26 -18.80 -17.97
C TRP A 444 -1.47 -17.79 -17.11
N ARG A 445 -0.14 -17.98 -17.01
CA ARG A 445 0.81 -17.06 -16.34
C ARG A 445 2.04 -16.79 -17.21
N LYS A 446 1.84 -16.80 -18.53
CA LYS A 446 2.89 -16.53 -19.52
C LYS A 446 3.35 -15.07 -19.46
N TYR A 447 2.47 -14.13 -19.13
CA TYR A 447 2.75 -12.69 -19.13
C TYR A 447 2.59 -12.06 -17.72
N PRO A 448 3.34 -12.52 -16.69
CA PRO A 448 3.12 -12.12 -15.31
C PRO A 448 3.71 -10.74 -15.00
N HIS A 449 3.31 -10.17 -13.86
CA HIS A 449 3.91 -8.97 -13.27
C HIS A 449 5.45 -9.06 -13.14
N ASP A 450 6.15 -7.94 -13.34
CA ASP A 450 7.61 -7.78 -13.20
C ASP A 450 8.47 -8.67 -14.15
N ILE A 451 7.89 -9.19 -15.24
CA ILE A 451 8.61 -10.03 -16.22
C ILE A 451 9.55 -9.22 -17.11
N GLU A 452 9.27 -7.93 -17.35
CA GLU A 452 10.14 -7.06 -18.14
C GLU A 452 11.44 -6.67 -17.40
N ARG A 453 11.55 -6.99 -16.11
CA ARG A 453 12.79 -6.84 -15.32
C ARG A 453 13.99 -7.53 -15.98
N TYR A 454 13.81 -8.74 -16.52
CA TYR A 454 14.88 -9.47 -17.20
C TYR A 454 15.31 -8.79 -18.52
N PHE A 455 14.37 -8.17 -19.23
CA PHE A 455 14.68 -7.38 -20.42
C PHE A 455 15.46 -6.10 -20.05
N LEU A 456 15.10 -5.45 -18.95
CA LEU A 456 15.68 -4.19 -18.49
C LEU A 456 17.05 -4.29 -17.81
N THR A 457 17.36 -5.41 -17.15
CA THR A 457 18.72 -5.66 -16.62
C THR A 457 19.71 -6.03 -17.71
N GLY A 458 19.24 -6.52 -18.86
CA GLY A 458 20.11 -7.12 -19.88
C GLY A 458 20.38 -8.60 -19.65
N ALA A 459 19.44 -9.35 -19.05
CA ALA A 459 19.61 -10.75 -18.66
C ALA A 459 20.19 -11.68 -19.76
N PRO A 460 19.81 -11.56 -21.06
CA PRO A 460 20.39 -12.37 -22.14
C PRO A 460 21.88 -12.15 -22.42
N PHE A 461 22.48 -11.05 -21.92
CA PHE A 461 23.83 -10.58 -22.24
C PHE A 461 24.82 -10.66 -21.05
N MET A 462 24.33 -11.03 -19.86
CA MET A 462 25.11 -11.14 -18.61
C MET A 462 25.23 -12.60 -18.12
N ASP A 463 25.90 -12.79 -16.98
CA ASP A 463 25.97 -14.11 -16.35
C ASP A 463 24.66 -14.51 -15.65
N THR A 464 24.35 -15.79 -15.66
CA THR A 464 23.20 -16.34 -14.91
C THR A 464 23.42 -16.30 -13.40
N GLU A 465 24.67 -16.15 -12.95
CA GLU A 465 25.06 -16.00 -11.54
C GLU A 465 24.55 -14.69 -10.90
N PHE A 466 24.25 -13.67 -11.71
CA PHE A 466 23.66 -12.40 -11.25
C PHE A 466 22.17 -12.51 -10.88
N PHE A 467 21.55 -13.67 -11.07
CA PHE A 467 20.12 -13.90 -10.82
C PHE A 467 19.86 -14.96 -9.73
N PRO A 468 18.70 -14.89 -9.04
CA PRO A 468 18.28 -15.91 -8.08
C PRO A 468 18.32 -17.35 -8.63
N LYS A 469 19.10 -18.24 -8.00
CA LYS A 469 19.23 -19.65 -8.42
C LYS A 469 17.90 -20.42 -8.49
N LYS A 470 16.85 -19.98 -7.76
CA LYS A 470 15.46 -20.48 -7.85
C LYS A 470 14.82 -20.31 -9.24
N GLU A 471 15.35 -19.41 -10.08
CA GLU A 471 14.82 -19.09 -11.40
C GLU A 471 15.41 -20.03 -12.49
N HIS A 472 16.33 -20.92 -12.09
CA HIS A 472 16.89 -22.02 -12.90
C HIS A 472 17.47 -21.60 -14.27
N LEU A 473 17.93 -20.35 -14.37
CA LEU A 473 18.45 -19.78 -15.62
C LEU A 473 19.74 -20.47 -16.09
N GLN A 474 19.85 -20.71 -17.40
CA GLN A 474 20.99 -21.31 -18.09
C GLN A 474 21.38 -20.46 -19.30
N ARG A 475 22.68 -20.25 -19.55
CA ARG A 475 23.14 -19.29 -20.58
C ARG A 475 22.67 -19.59 -22.02
N ASN A 476 22.33 -20.84 -22.31
CA ASN A 476 21.86 -21.32 -23.62
C ASN A 476 20.32 -21.28 -23.80
N MET A 477 19.55 -20.86 -22.80
CA MET A 477 18.07 -20.84 -22.89
C MET A 477 17.52 -19.61 -23.64
N TRP A 478 18.27 -18.50 -23.65
CA TRP A 478 17.83 -17.21 -24.20
C TRP A 478 17.62 -17.25 -25.71
N THR A 479 16.45 -16.86 -26.19
CA THR A 479 16.13 -16.83 -27.64
C THR A 479 16.66 -15.56 -28.33
N ASP A 480 16.61 -15.53 -29.66
CA ASP A 480 16.85 -14.30 -30.44
C ASP A 480 15.79 -13.22 -30.13
N ASN A 481 14.54 -13.61 -29.83
CA ASN A 481 13.50 -12.66 -29.44
C ASN A 481 13.75 -12.11 -28.02
N ASP A 482 14.23 -12.93 -27.07
CA ASP A 482 14.63 -12.46 -25.74
C ASP A 482 15.73 -11.38 -25.81
N ARG A 483 16.77 -11.61 -26.64
CA ARG A 483 17.85 -10.63 -26.87
C ARG A 483 17.31 -9.33 -27.50
N ASN A 484 16.55 -9.46 -28.59
CA ASN A 484 15.98 -8.31 -29.29
C ASN A 484 15.04 -7.48 -28.39
N MET A 485 14.19 -8.14 -27.59
CA MET A 485 13.32 -7.46 -26.64
C MET A 485 14.09 -6.81 -25.50
N SER A 486 15.15 -7.46 -24.99
CA SER A 486 16.04 -6.84 -23.99
C SER A 486 16.73 -5.59 -24.55
N HIS A 487 17.30 -5.64 -25.76
CA HIS A 487 17.81 -4.45 -26.43
C HIS A 487 16.74 -3.37 -26.59
N PHE A 488 15.52 -3.71 -27.03
CA PHE A 488 14.42 -2.76 -27.18
C PHE A 488 14.07 -2.05 -25.87
N PHE A 489 13.90 -2.80 -24.77
CA PHE A 489 13.59 -2.24 -23.45
C PHE A 489 14.71 -1.33 -22.93
N MET A 490 15.96 -1.79 -22.97
CA MET A 490 17.10 -0.98 -22.53
C MET A 490 17.27 0.29 -23.37
N GLN A 491 17.19 0.18 -24.70
CA GLN A 491 17.31 1.32 -25.62
C GLN A 491 16.17 2.34 -25.46
N THR A 492 14.92 1.88 -25.27
CA THR A 492 13.76 2.79 -25.15
C THR A 492 13.71 3.49 -23.80
N TYR A 493 14.04 2.79 -22.70
CA TYR A 493 14.06 3.40 -21.37
C TYR A 493 15.18 4.44 -21.25
N THR A 494 16.35 4.18 -21.82
CA THR A 494 17.49 5.12 -21.81
C THR A 494 17.28 6.30 -22.76
N ASN A 495 16.69 6.08 -23.94
CA ASN A 495 16.19 7.16 -24.80
C ASN A 495 15.17 8.04 -24.05
N PHE A 496 14.21 7.45 -23.33
CA PHE A 496 13.26 8.21 -22.55
C PHE A 496 13.94 9.00 -21.42
N ALA A 497 14.86 8.37 -20.68
CA ALA A 497 15.63 9.00 -19.61
C ALA A 497 16.54 10.14 -20.11
N ARG A 498 16.99 10.11 -21.37
CA ARG A 498 17.79 11.17 -22.02
C ARG A 498 16.91 12.27 -22.63
N TYR A 499 15.99 11.90 -23.52
CA TYR A 499 15.26 12.82 -24.40
C TYR A 499 13.82 13.13 -23.97
N GLY A 500 13.19 12.29 -23.13
CA GLY A 500 11.75 12.34 -22.87
C GLY A 500 10.88 11.77 -23.99
N ASN A 501 11.49 11.05 -24.92
CA ASN A 501 10.85 10.24 -25.97
C ASN A 501 11.59 8.89 -26.01
N PRO A 502 10.91 7.74 -25.88
CA PRO A 502 11.56 6.43 -25.92
C PRO A 502 12.05 6.02 -27.33
N THR A 503 11.44 6.54 -28.39
CA THR A 503 11.82 6.28 -29.80
C THR A 503 11.98 7.60 -30.57
N PRO A 504 13.04 8.39 -30.31
CA PRO A 504 13.40 9.55 -31.13
C PRO A 504 13.84 9.12 -32.55
N GLN A 505 14.31 7.88 -32.66
CA GLN A 505 14.41 7.10 -33.89
C GLN A 505 13.70 5.75 -33.64
N GLN A 506 13.34 5.02 -34.70
CA GLN A 506 12.74 3.69 -34.56
C GLN A 506 13.74 2.69 -33.96
N VAL A 507 13.28 1.85 -33.03
CA VAL A 507 14.09 0.80 -32.41
C VAL A 507 13.53 -0.55 -32.87
N LEU A 508 14.33 -1.32 -33.62
CA LEU A 508 13.88 -2.57 -34.27
C LEU A 508 12.62 -2.38 -35.15
N GLY A 509 12.48 -1.22 -35.80
CA GLY A 509 11.30 -0.84 -36.59
C GLY A 509 10.10 -0.38 -35.77
N MET A 510 10.08 -0.61 -34.45
CA MET A 510 9.03 -0.13 -33.56
C MET A 510 9.14 1.37 -33.30
N HIS A 511 7.99 2.03 -33.20
CA HIS A 511 7.88 3.45 -32.84
C HIS A 511 6.80 3.62 -31.75
N PHE A 512 7.21 4.13 -30.60
CA PHE A 512 6.32 4.51 -29.50
C PHE A 512 5.62 5.83 -29.85
N GLN A 513 4.32 5.77 -30.12
CA GLN A 513 3.51 6.98 -30.25
C GLN A 513 3.08 7.49 -28.87
N ARG A 514 2.92 8.81 -28.76
CA ARG A 514 2.35 9.48 -27.58
C ARG A 514 0.85 9.15 -27.49
N ALA A 515 0.34 8.99 -26.27
CA ALA A 515 -1.10 8.94 -26.02
C ALA A 515 -1.72 10.35 -26.08
N TYR A 516 -3.01 10.44 -26.46
CA TYR A 516 -3.76 11.69 -26.56
C TYR A 516 -5.11 11.56 -25.82
N GLN A 517 -5.68 12.68 -25.40
CA GLN A 517 -7.02 12.70 -24.80
C GLN A 517 -8.05 12.29 -25.88
N GLY A 518 -8.89 11.28 -25.58
CA GLY A 518 -9.81 10.67 -26.55
C GLY A 518 -9.21 9.54 -27.40
N GLU A 519 -7.90 9.53 -27.62
CA GLU A 519 -7.17 8.47 -28.32
C GLU A 519 -6.01 7.97 -27.45
N ILE A 520 -6.29 7.01 -26.55
CA ILE A 520 -5.27 6.41 -25.68
C ILE A 520 -4.51 5.37 -26.49
N ARG A 521 -3.56 5.87 -27.30
CA ARG A 521 -2.61 5.07 -28.08
C ARG A 521 -1.63 4.36 -27.16
N TYR A 522 -1.42 3.07 -27.38
CA TYR A 522 -0.42 2.27 -26.66
C TYR A 522 0.34 1.35 -27.61
N LEU A 523 1.58 1.02 -27.27
CA LEU A 523 2.36 -0.01 -27.96
C LEU A 523 2.01 -1.39 -27.40
N ASN A 524 1.37 -2.22 -28.23
CA ASN A 524 1.15 -3.63 -27.96
C ASN A 524 2.41 -4.41 -28.30
N ILE A 525 3.17 -4.82 -27.28
CA ILE A 525 4.46 -5.50 -27.43
C ILE A 525 4.22 -7.01 -27.41
N ASN A 526 4.43 -7.70 -28.53
CA ASN A 526 4.09 -9.12 -28.73
C ASN A 526 5.33 -9.96 -29.09
N THR A 527 6.00 -9.61 -30.19
CA THR A 527 7.36 -10.07 -30.52
C THR A 527 8.08 -8.94 -31.26
N THR A 528 9.39 -9.08 -31.44
CA THR A 528 10.25 -8.09 -32.15
C THR A 528 9.63 -7.53 -33.44
N TYR A 529 8.97 -8.39 -34.24
CA TYR A 529 8.43 -8.02 -35.56
C TYR A 529 6.89 -7.99 -35.64
N ASN A 530 6.18 -8.29 -34.55
CA ASN A 530 4.70 -8.35 -34.51
C ASN A 530 4.09 -7.39 -33.46
N SER A 531 4.85 -6.36 -33.09
CA SER A 531 4.42 -5.32 -32.15
C SER A 531 3.83 -4.12 -32.88
N SER A 532 2.73 -3.56 -32.38
CA SER A 532 1.90 -2.59 -33.11
C SER A 532 1.31 -1.53 -32.18
N ILE A 533 0.97 -0.34 -32.73
CA ILE A 533 0.20 0.67 -31.99
C ILE A 533 -1.27 0.30 -32.05
N LEU A 534 -1.89 0.17 -30.88
CA LEU A 534 -3.32 -0.05 -30.69
C LEU A 534 -3.92 1.11 -29.86
N LEU A 535 -5.23 1.12 -29.73
CA LEU A 535 -6.01 2.17 -29.05
C LEU A 535 -6.82 1.57 -27.90
N ASN A 536 -6.99 2.35 -26.82
CA ASN A 536 -8.05 2.18 -25.84
C ASN A 536 -8.08 0.78 -25.19
N TYR A 537 -6.95 0.34 -24.61
CA TYR A 537 -6.85 -0.93 -23.89
C TYR A 537 -7.85 -1.03 -22.73
N ARG A 538 -8.62 -2.14 -22.67
CA ARG A 538 -9.56 -2.55 -21.60
C ARG A 538 -10.35 -1.39 -20.97
N GLN A 539 -10.82 -0.45 -21.78
CA GLN A 539 -11.46 0.77 -21.28
C GLN A 539 -12.78 0.50 -20.55
N THR A 540 -13.54 -0.50 -20.99
CA THR A 540 -14.79 -0.91 -20.35
C THR A 540 -14.53 -1.43 -18.94
N GLU A 541 -13.51 -2.29 -18.77
CA GLU A 541 -13.16 -2.90 -17.50
C GLU A 541 -12.44 -1.91 -16.56
N CYS A 542 -11.65 -0.98 -17.10
CA CYS A 542 -11.06 0.11 -16.32
C CYS A 542 -12.12 1.14 -15.87
N ALA A 543 -13.09 1.47 -16.74
CA ALA A 543 -14.23 2.32 -16.37
C ALA A 543 -15.20 1.62 -15.41
N PHE A 544 -15.32 0.29 -15.45
CA PHE A 544 -16.08 -0.46 -14.46
C PHE A 544 -15.55 -0.20 -13.04
N TRP A 545 -14.25 -0.34 -12.81
CA TRP A 545 -13.65 -0.10 -11.50
C TRP A 545 -13.59 1.38 -11.10
N THR A 546 -13.33 2.30 -12.05
CA THR A 546 -13.08 3.72 -11.74
C THR A 546 -14.30 4.64 -11.83
N GLN A 547 -15.39 4.22 -12.49
CA GLN A 547 -16.59 5.05 -12.71
C GLN A 547 -17.86 4.32 -12.26
N TYR A 548 -18.10 3.09 -12.72
CA TYR A 548 -19.37 2.38 -12.44
C TYR A 548 -19.46 1.88 -11.00
N LEU A 549 -18.50 1.08 -10.54
CA LEU A 549 -18.56 0.44 -9.22
C LEU A 549 -18.67 1.44 -8.05
N PRO A 550 -18.00 2.61 -8.05
CA PRO A 550 -18.24 3.67 -7.06
C PRO A 550 -19.71 4.11 -6.97
N THR A 551 -20.46 4.14 -8.09
CA THR A 551 -21.90 4.45 -8.04
C THR A 551 -22.71 3.30 -7.44
N VAL A 552 -22.39 2.04 -7.76
CA VAL A 552 -23.03 0.86 -7.16
C VAL A 552 -22.82 0.79 -5.65
N ILE A 553 -21.62 1.15 -5.16
CA ILE A 553 -21.29 1.26 -3.74
C ILE A 553 -22.07 2.42 -3.08
N GLY A 554 -22.18 3.57 -3.77
CA GLY A 554 -22.88 4.76 -3.25
C GLY A 554 -24.41 4.68 -3.26
N VAL A 555 -25.00 3.80 -4.06
CA VAL A 555 -26.45 3.53 -4.05
C VAL A 555 -26.80 2.71 -2.83
N LEU A 556 -27.46 3.36 -1.86
CA LEU A 556 -28.31 2.67 -0.89
C LEU A 556 -29.34 1.85 -1.67
N VAL A 557 -29.37 0.53 -1.46
CA VAL A 557 -30.51 -0.27 -1.90
C VAL A 557 -31.73 0.22 -1.11
N PRO A 558 -32.81 0.69 -1.76
CA PRO A 558 -34.03 1.04 -1.07
C PRO A 558 -34.76 -0.25 -0.68
N THR A 559 -34.27 -0.92 0.37
CA THR A 559 -35.15 -1.70 1.22
C THR A 559 -36.25 -0.76 1.68
N TYR A 560 -37.50 -1.04 1.29
CA TYR A 560 -38.65 -0.44 1.95
C TYR A 560 -38.42 -0.57 3.47
N PRO A 561 -38.58 0.52 4.24
CA PRO A 561 -38.31 0.45 5.68
C PRO A 561 -39.22 -0.64 6.27
N PRO A 562 -38.70 -1.52 7.14
CA PRO A 562 -39.58 -2.42 7.87
C PRO A 562 -40.61 -1.57 8.61
N THR A 563 -41.88 -1.93 8.51
CA THR A 563 -42.99 -1.18 9.12
C THR A 563 -43.07 -1.47 10.62
N THR A 564 -41.99 -1.13 11.31
CA THR A 564 -41.76 -1.25 12.75
C THR A 564 -41.01 -0.01 13.23
N GLU A 565 -41.78 1.03 13.49
CA GLU A 565 -41.53 2.11 14.47
C GLU A 565 -40.07 2.52 14.70
N TYR A 566 -39.69 3.65 14.10
CA TYR A 566 -38.50 4.38 14.52
C TYR A 566 -38.58 4.72 16.01
N TRP A 567 -37.54 4.35 16.76
CA TRP A 567 -37.24 4.95 18.07
C TRP A 567 -36.75 6.39 17.88
N TRP A 568 -37.69 7.27 17.50
CA TRP A 568 -37.49 8.72 17.55
C TRP A 568 -37.52 9.12 19.03
N GLU A 569 -36.34 9.23 19.66
CA GLU A 569 -36.20 9.66 21.05
C GLU A 569 -36.58 11.15 21.16
N PRO A 570 -37.80 11.52 21.61
CA PRO A 570 -38.38 12.78 21.22
C PRO A 570 -38.34 13.71 22.43
N LYS A 571 -37.14 14.25 22.68
CA LYS A 571 -36.84 15.07 23.86
C LYS A 571 -37.75 16.30 23.96
N GLU A 572 -38.21 16.83 22.83
CA GLU A 572 -39.13 17.95 22.76
C GLU A 572 -40.55 17.64 23.28
N PRO A 573 -41.35 16.69 22.73
CA PRO A 573 -42.67 16.40 23.30
C PRO A 573 -42.63 15.84 24.72
N LEU A 574 -41.55 15.17 25.15
CA LEU A 574 -41.39 14.77 26.56
C LEU A 574 -41.15 15.98 27.47
N GLN A 575 -40.38 16.98 27.02
CA GLN A 575 -40.26 18.27 27.72
C GLN A 575 -41.57 19.06 27.69
N ILE A 576 -42.27 19.12 26.54
CA ILE A 576 -43.56 19.82 26.41
C ILE A 576 -44.58 19.18 27.36
N ALA A 577 -44.66 17.85 27.44
CA ALA A 577 -45.51 17.13 28.39
C ALA A 577 -45.12 17.40 29.85
N PHE A 578 -43.82 17.40 30.17
CA PHE A 578 -43.32 17.71 31.52
C PHE A 578 -43.67 19.15 31.94
N TRP A 579 -43.47 20.12 31.05
CA TRP A 579 -43.80 21.53 31.32
C TRP A 579 -45.31 21.77 31.34
N SER A 580 -46.10 21.18 30.44
CA SER A 580 -47.56 21.32 30.44
C SER A 580 -48.19 20.68 31.68
N MET A 581 -47.70 19.51 32.13
CA MET A 581 -48.14 18.89 33.38
C MET A 581 -47.70 19.70 34.60
N SER A 582 -46.50 20.29 34.59
CA SER A 582 -46.02 21.16 35.68
C SER A 582 -46.86 22.45 35.77
N VAL A 583 -47.21 23.06 34.63
CA VAL A 583 -48.12 24.21 34.56
C VAL A 583 -49.54 23.83 34.99
N ALA A 584 -50.06 22.68 34.57
CA ALA A 584 -51.38 22.19 34.99
C ALA A 584 -51.43 21.92 36.51
N CYS A 585 -50.40 21.29 37.08
CA CYS A 585 -50.27 21.09 38.52
C CYS A 585 -50.14 22.42 39.28
N PHE A 586 -49.41 23.40 38.74
CA PHE A 586 -49.33 24.75 39.34
C PHE A 586 -50.70 25.45 39.29
N PHE A 587 -51.41 25.40 38.17
CA PHE A 587 -52.79 25.92 38.07
C PHE A 587 -53.75 25.22 39.02
N LEU A 588 -53.63 23.90 39.22
CA LEU A 588 -54.43 23.16 40.20
C LEU A 588 -54.08 23.56 41.64
N ILE A 589 -52.81 23.77 41.98
CA ILE A 589 -52.40 24.29 43.30
C ILE A 589 -52.93 25.70 43.52
N VAL A 590 -52.84 26.58 42.52
CA VAL A 590 -53.41 27.94 42.57
C VAL A 590 -54.93 27.90 42.69
N LEU A 591 -55.62 27.01 41.95
CA LEU A 591 -57.06 26.79 42.10
C LEU A 591 -57.42 26.25 43.49
N VAL A 592 -56.66 25.30 44.06
CA VAL A 592 -56.88 24.81 45.42
C VAL A 592 -56.65 25.93 46.44
N VAL A 593 -55.63 26.77 46.28
CA VAL A 593 -55.41 27.95 47.15
C VAL A 593 -56.55 28.96 47.01
N ILE A 594 -57.01 29.25 45.79
CA ILE A 594 -58.18 30.12 45.55
C ILE A 594 -59.45 29.49 46.16
N CYS A 595 -59.69 28.20 45.98
CA CYS A 595 -60.80 27.47 46.59
C CYS A 595 -60.69 27.45 48.12
N CYS A 596 -59.51 27.37 48.72
CA CYS A 596 -59.30 27.49 50.16
C CYS A 596 -59.53 28.93 50.66
N ILE A 597 -59.15 29.95 49.89
CA ILE A 597 -59.44 31.36 50.20
C ILE A 597 -60.94 31.64 50.07
N MET A 598 -61.57 31.18 48.99
CA MET A 598 -63.01 31.26 48.76
C MET A 598 -63.78 30.45 49.81
N TRP A 599 -63.35 29.25 50.19
CA TRP A 599 -63.97 28.47 51.26
C TRP A 599 -63.77 29.14 52.62
N ARG A 600 -62.62 29.75 52.91
CA ARG A 600 -62.42 30.51 54.17
C ARG A 600 -63.23 31.80 54.19
N ASN A 601 -63.46 32.45 53.05
CA ASN A 601 -64.29 33.65 52.94
C ASN A 601 -65.80 33.31 52.96
N ALA A 602 -66.22 32.27 52.23
CA ALA A 602 -67.56 31.72 52.25
C ALA A 602 -67.89 31.16 53.64
N LYS A 603 -66.94 30.51 54.34
CA LYS A 603 -67.12 30.12 55.73
C LYS A 603 -67.22 31.34 56.66
N ARG A 604 -66.41 32.38 56.47
CA ARG A 604 -66.59 33.68 57.14
C ARG A 604 -67.89 34.42 56.78
N GLN A 605 -68.66 33.94 55.80
CA GLN A 605 -70.00 34.41 55.49
C GLN A 605 -71.09 33.43 55.97
N SER A 606 -70.89 32.12 55.92
CA SER A 606 -71.81 31.13 56.50
C SER A 606 -71.84 31.21 58.02
N ASP A 607 -70.69 31.44 58.64
CA ASP A 607 -70.55 31.74 60.08
C ASP A 607 -71.02 33.19 60.41
N ARG A 608 -71.76 33.82 59.48
CA ARG A 608 -72.57 35.03 59.61
C ARG A 608 -73.99 34.88 59.00
N PHE A 609 -74.38 33.67 58.59
CA PHE A 609 -75.65 33.36 57.90
C PHE A 609 -76.28 32.05 58.41
N TYR A 610 -75.74 31.47 59.49
CA TYR A 610 -76.32 30.35 60.26
C TYR A 610 -76.72 30.78 61.69
N ASP A 611 -76.71 32.09 61.98
CA ASP A 611 -77.25 32.69 63.22
C ASP A 611 -78.71 33.15 63.08
N GLU A 612 -79.25 33.20 61.84
CA GLU A 612 -80.67 33.46 61.56
C GLU A 612 -81.18 32.46 60.49
N ASP A 613 -82.44 32.04 60.63
CA ASP A 613 -83.23 31.13 59.77
C ASP A 613 -82.63 29.71 59.50
N VAL A 614 -83.26 28.59 59.86
CA VAL A 614 -84.70 28.31 59.88
C VAL A 614 -85.12 27.44 61.08
N PHE A 615 -86.13 27.87 61.82
CA PHE A 615 -86.98 27.03 62.69
C PHE A 615 -88.41 27.00 62.13
N ILE A 616 -89.01 25.81 62.01
CA ILE A 616 -90.48 25.65 61.95
C ILE A 616 -90.92 24.48 62.84
N ASN A 617 -91.43 24.86 64.00
CA ASN A 617 -92.51 24.28 64.82
C ASN A 617 -92.64 22.76 65.05
N GLY A 618 -92.72 22.40 66.34
CA GLY A 618 -93.06 21.06 66.86
C GLY A 618 -93.44 21.09 68.35
N GLU A 619 -94.35 22.00 68.72
CA GLU A 619 -95.07 22.21 70.00
C GLU A 619 -94.55 21.58 71.32
N GLY A 620 -94.29 22.43 72.33
CA GLY A 620 -94.05 22.02 73.73
C GLY A 620 -93.93 23.19 74.71
N LEU A 621 -94.97 23.43 75.52
CA LEU A 621 -95.02 24.37 76.66
C LEU A 621 -94.23 23.80 77.88
N GLU A 622 -93.71 24.55 78.87
CA GLU A 622 -93.61 26.01 79.15
C GLU A 622 -92.34 26.30 80.05
N PRO A 623 -92.07 27.48 80.69
CA PRO A 623 -90.70 28.01 80.82
C PRO A 623 -90.16 28.17 82.27
N GLU A 624 -88.91 28.65 82.42
CA GLU A 624 -88.59 29.89 83.18
C GLU A 624 -87.13 30.40 83.04
N GLN A 625 -86.90 31.62 83.58
CA GLN A 625 -85.81 32.63 83.53
C GLN A 625 -84.36 32.18 83.95
N ASP A 626 -83.28 32.98 83.92
CA ASP A 626 -83.07 34.45 83.80
C ASP A 626 -81.74 34.84 83.05
N THR A 627 -81.17 36.04 83.28
CA THR A 627 -80.43 36.86 82.27
C THR A 627 -79.04 37.46 82.68
N ARG A 628 -78.35 38.07 81.67
CA ARG A 628 -77.20 39.04 81.72
C ARG A 628 -75.76 38.44 81.78
N GLY A 629 -74.71 39.09 81.26
CA GLY A 629 -74.61 40.24 80.32
C GLY A 629 -73.32 41.11 80.47
N VAL A 630 -72.79 41.66 79.36
CA VAL A 630 -71.73 42.73 79.20
C VAL A 630 -70.33 42.40 79.82
N ASP A 631 -69.14 42.91 79.43
CA ASP A 631 -68.72 44.17 78.77
C ASP A 631 -67.30 44.12 78.10
N ASN A 632 -66.70 45.26 77.72
CA ASN A 632 -65.54 45.42 76.81
C ASN A 632 -64.17 45.81 77.45
N ALA A 633 -63.10 45.65 76.63
CA ALA A 633 -62.03 46.64 76.31
C ALA A 633 -60.56 46.42 76.77
N HIS A 634 -59.63 46.96 75.94
CA HIS A 634 -58.21 47.29 76.19
C HIS A 634 -57.20 46.15 76.56
N MET A 635 -55.86 46.30 76.53
CA MET A 635 -54.89 47.00 75.62
C MET A 635 -53.44 46.61 76.03
N VAL A 636 -52.49 46.49 75.07
CA VAL A 636 -51.01 46.71 75.21
C VAL A 636 -50.14 45.79 76.14
N THR A 637 -49.31 44.95 75.49
CA THR A 637 -47.90 44.53 75.80
C THR A 637 -47.48 43.72 77.05
N ASN A 638 -46.37 42.98 76.83
CA ASN A 638 -45.29 42.58 77.76
C ASN A 638 -45.42 41.37 78.72
N HIS A 639 -44.81 40.26 78.27
CA HIS A 639 -43.70 39.54 78.93
C HIS A 639 -43.82 38.85 80.32
N HIS A 640 -43.25 37.63 80.34
CA HIS A 640 -42.66 36.85 81.45
C HIS A 640 -43.49 35.83 82.31
N ALA A 641 -42.77 34.72 82.56
CA ALA A 641 -42.79 33.85 83.75
C ALA A 641 -43.91 32.81 83.99
N LEU A 642 -43.58 31.57 83.62
CA LEU A 642 -43.67 30.35 84.44
C LEU A 642 -44.40 30.43 85.81
N ARG A 643 -45.49 29.68 85.97
CA ARG A 643 -45.60 28.63 87.02
C ARG A 643 -46.76 27.63 86.79
N SER A 644 -46.75 26.57 87.59
CA SER A 644 -47.63 25.40 87.60
C SER A 644 -48.99 25.69 88.30
N ARG A 645 -50.01 24.80 88.37
CA ARG A 645 -49.98 23.37 88.79
C ARG A 645 -51.32 22.63 88.51
N ASP A 646 -51.29 21.30 88.73
CA ASP A 646 -52.38 20.36 89.07
C ASP A 646 -53.51 19.98 88.06
N ASN A 647 -53.27 18.87 87.34
CA ASN A 647 -54.00 17.57 87.38
C ASN A 647 -55.52 17.47 87.68
N ILE A 648 -56.21 16.52 87.01
CA ILE A 648 -56.97 15.42 87.65
C ILE A 648 -57.36 14.26 86.68
N TYR A 649 -57.20 13.01 87.16
CA TYR A 649 -57.67 11.63 86.82
C TYR A 649 -58.48 11.26 85.53
N GLU A 650 -58.64 9.99 85.09
CA GLU A 650 -57.92 8.67 85.19
C GLU A 650 -58.74 7.53 84.52
N TYR A 651 -58.14 6.54 83.81
CA TYR A 651 -58.29 5.07 84.07
C TYR A 651 -57.43 4.13 83.18
N ARG A 652 -57.47 2.83 83.53
CA ARG A 652 -56.61 1.67 83.17
C ARG A 652 -57.34 0.66 82.24
N ASP A 653 -56.82 -0.48 81.77
CA ASP A 653 -55.67 -1.30 82.23
C ASP A 653 -54.94 -2.12 81.11
N SER A 654 -54.09 -3.07 81.51
CA SER A 654 -53.09 -3.84 80.72
C SER A 654 -53.11 -5.35 81.12
N PRO A 655 -52.10 -6.26 80.90
CA PRO A 655 -50.73 -6.19 80.36
C PRO A 655 -50.63 -6.92 78.98
N SER A 656 -49.65 -7.72 78.50
CA SER A 656 -48.38 -8.31 79.00
C SER A 656 -47.57 -8.90 77.80
N THR A 657 -46.27 -9.26 77.84
CA THR A 657 -45.10 -8.96 78.70
C THR A 657 -43.78 -9.44 78.01
N LYS A 658 -42.63 -8.89 78.44
CA LYS A 658 -41.25 -9.48 78.46
C LYS A 658 -40.46 -9.74 77.14
N THR A 659 -39.15 -9.45 77.03
CA THR A 659 -38.21 -8.54 77.77
C THR A 659 -36.82 -8.45 77.09
N LEU A 660 -36.15 -7.28 77.18
CA LEU A 660 -34.66 -7.05 77.29
C LEU A 660 -33.72 -7.56 76.14
N ALA A 661 -32.55 -6.95 75.85
CA ALA A 661 -31.99 -5.63 76.20
C ALA A 661 -30.79 -5.22 75.29
N SER A 662 -30.46 -3.92 75.35
CA SER A 662 -29.28 -3.19 74.85
C SER A 662 -27.90 -3.74 75.30
N LYS A 663 -26.71 -3.24 74.86
CA LYS A 663 -26.31 -1.83 74.64
C LYS A 663 -24.88 -1.65 74.03
N ALA A 664 -24.59 -0.41 73.62
CA ALA A 664 -23.30 0.33 73.70
C ALA A 664 -22.35 0.46 72.48
N HIS A 665 -21.63 1.59 72.51
CA HIS A 665 -20.61 2.15 71.59
C HIS A 665 -19.22 1.44 71.77
N THR A 666 -18.10 1.72 71.08
CA THR A 666 -17.51 2.99 70.57
C THR A 666 -16.49 2.82 69.42
N ASP A 667 -16.47 3.80 68.51
CA ASP A 667 -15.34 4.56 67.93
C ASP A 667 -14.00 3.95 67.42
N THR A 668 -13.38 4.76 66.54
CA THR A 668 -11.92 4.92 66.27
C THR A 668 -11.12 3.95 65.39
N THR A 669 -10.97 4.35 64.12
CA THR A 669 -9.70 4.59 63.39
C THR A 669 -8.58 3.52 63.23
N SER A 670 -8.19 3.34 61.96
CA SER A 670 -6.80 3.37 61.41
C SER A 670 -6.14 2.09 60.84
N LEU A 671 -5.72 2.23 59.56
CA LEU A 671 -4.45 1.85 58.92
C LEU A 671 -3.83 0.42 59.01
N ARG A 672 -3.46 -0.05 57.81
CA ARG A 672 -2.36 -1.00 57.46
C ARG A 672 -2.52 -2.52 57.78
N SER A 673 -2.86 -3.27 56.73
CA SER A 673 -2.00 -4.28 56.03
C SER A 673 -0.79 -4.94 56.75
N PRO A 674 -0.38 -6.20 56.44
CA PRO A 674 -0.75 -7.03 55.28
C PRO A 674 -0.96 -8.56 55.54
N SER A 675 -1.15 -9.29 54.43
CA SER A 675 -0.62 -10.65 54.14
C SER A 675 -1.08 -11.92 54.90
N SER A 676 -1.68 -12.81 54.08
CA SER A 676 -1.38 -14.25 53.97
C SER A 676 -2.08 -15.28 54.87
N LEU A 677 -2.38 -16.43 54.24
CA LEU A 677 -2.55 -17.79 54.82
C LEU A 677 -3.72 -18.00 55.80
N ALA A 678 -4.48 -19.11 55.75
CA ALA A 678 -4.55 -20.19 54.76
C ALA A 678 -5.92 -20.92 54.88
N MET A 679 -6.14 -21.92 54.01
CA MET A 679 -6.89 -23.17 54.24
C MET A 679 -8.07 -23.17 55.25
N THR A 680 -9.24 -23.70 54.89
CA THR A 680 -9.36 -25.16 54.73
C THR A 680 -10.68 -25.58 54.09
N GLN A 681 -10.59 -26.53 53.14
CA GLN A 681 -11.47 -27.72 52.98
C GLN A 681 -12.99 -27.49 52.73
N LYS A 682 -13.72 -28.40 52.08
CA LYS A 682 -13.52 -29.85 51.81
C LYS A 682 -14.04 -30.17 50.39
N SER A 683 -13.32 -30.97 49.59
CA SER A 683 -13.67 -32.36 49.20
C SER A 683 -15.00 -32.52 48.43
N SER A 684 -15.15 -33.34 47.37
CA SER A 684 -14.32 -34.36 46.70
C SER A 684 -15.09 -34.81 45.43
N SER A 685 -14.63 -35.58 44.43
CA SER A 685 -13.40 -36.37 44.13
C SER A 685 -13.41 -36.63 42.60
N GLN A 686 -12.32 -36.44 41.84
CA GLN A 686 -11.34 -37.48 41.40
C GLN A 686 -11.89 -38.59 40.46
N ALA A 687 -11.13 -39.13 39.48
CA ALA A 687 -9.71 -38.93 39.14
C ALA A 687 -9.27 -39.45 37.73
N SER A 688 -8.36 -38.68 37.08
CA SER A 688 -7.05 -39.14 36.50
C SER A 688 -7.05 -40.11 35.28
N LEU A 689 -5.98 -40.32 34.47
CA LEU A 689 -4.50 -40.13 34.58
C LEU A 689 -3.83 -39.68 33.24
N LYS A 690 -2.79 -38.80 33.33
CA LYS A 690 -1.41 -38.81 32.72
C LYS A 690 -1.12 -39.35 31.27
N SER A 691 0.01 -39.11 30.58
CA SER A 691 1.13 -38.10 30.48
C SER A 691 2.14 -38.61 29.40
N GLY A 692 3.10 -37.89 28.78
CA GLY A 692 3.51 -36.48 28.79
C GLY A 692 5.05 -36.28 28.60
N ILE A 693 5.48 -35.13 28.03
CA ILE A 693 6.85 -34.50 28.09
C ILE A 693 7.98 -34.95 27.12
N SER A 694 8.33 -34.03 26.19
CA SER A 694 9.66 -33.48 25.76
C SER A 694 10.92 -34.33 25.47
N LEU A 695 11.74 -33.89 24.49
CA LEU A 695 13.21 -33.71 24.61
C LEU A 695 13.83 -32.80 23.51
N LYS A 696 15.14 -32.46 23.61
CA LYS A 696 15.83 -31.41 22.83
C LYS A 696 17.34 -31.71 22.57
N GLU A 697 17.84 -31.39 21.37
CA GLU A 697 19.23 -30.99 20.99
C GLU A 697 20.49 -31.91 21.09
N THR A 698 21.45 -31.60 20.19
CA THR A 698 22.93 -31.82 20.17
C THR A 698 23.62 -33.17 19.79
N ASN A 699 24.37 -33.10 18.67
CA ASN A 699 25.74 -33.58 18.35
C ASN A 699 26.28 -34.97 18.76
N GLY A 700 26.92 -35.69 17.80
CA GLY A 700 28.02 -36.62 18.11
C GLY A 700 28.37 -37.75 17.11
N HIS A 701 29.29 -37.49 16.15
CA HIS A 701 30.35 -38.36 15.56
C HIS A 701 30.26 -39.91 15.39
N LEU A 702 31.04 -40.41 14.39
CA LEU A 702 31.68 -41.75 14.23
C LEU A 702 30.95 -42.93 13.50
N VAL A 703 31.22 -43.03 12.18
CA VAL A 703 32.10 -44.05 11.52
C VAL A 703 31.71 -45.57 11.50
N LYS A 704 31.71 -46.14 10.27
CA LYS A 704 31.76 -47.59 9.86
C LYS A 704 30.51 -48.44 10.22
N GLN A 705 30.21 -49.59 9.59
CA GLN A 705 30.70 -50.29 8.38
C GLN A 705 29.49 -51.03 7.75
N SER A 706 29.28 -51.00 6.43
CA SER A 706 29.62 -52.04 5.43
C SER A 706 28.70 -53.29 5.38
N GLU A 707 28.64 -53.91 4.20
CA GLU A 707 28.03 -55.22 3.87
C GLU A 707 26.48 -55.30 3.84
N ARG A 708 25.84 -56.20 3.06
CA ARG A 708 26.08 -56.69 1.68
C ARG A 708 24.91 -57.62 1.28
N ALA A 709 24.60 -57.72 -0.02
CA ALA A 709 23.81 -58.80 -0.64
C ALA A 709 22.35 -58.99 -0.14
N ALA A 710 21.45 -59.73 -0.81
CA ALA A 710 21.28 -59.90 -2.27
C ALA A 710 19.84 -60.36 -2.59
N THR A 711 19.41 -60.13 -3.83
CA THR A 711 18.36 -60.90 -4.55
C THR A 711 18.79 -62.39 -4.73
N PRO A 712 17.92 -63.38 -5.08
CA PRO A 712 16.80 -63.25 -6.04
C PRO A 712 15.62 -64.27 -5.96
N ARG A 713 14.77 -64.25 -7.01
CA ARG A 713 13.92 -65.35 -7.56
C ARG A 713 12.69 -65.82 -6.75
N SER A 714 11.63 -66.43 -7.34
CA SER A 714 11.05 -66.36 -8.72
C SER A 714 9.80 -67.25 -8.87
N GLN A 715 9.03 -67.06 -9.96
CA GLN A 715 7.99 -67.98 -10.52
C GLN A 715 6.63 -68.02 -9.76
N GLN A 716 5.50 -68.43 -10.36
CA GLN A 716 5.30 -69.18 -11.62
C GLN A 716 3.97 -68.83 -12.38
N ASN A 717 3.99 -69.03 -13.71
CA ASN A 717 2.95 -69.22 -14.77
C ASN A 717 1.42 -69.10 -14.47
N GLY A 718 0.56 -68.75 -15.44
CA GLY A 718 0.79 -68.28 -16.83
C GLY A 718 -0.37 -68.55 -17.83
N SER A 719 -0.16 -68.17 -19.10
CA SER A 719 -0.80 -68.65 -20.37
C SER A 719 -2.31 -68.42 -20.66
N THR A 720 -2.80 -68.27 -21.91
CA THR A 720 -2.24 -67.77 -23.21
C THR A 720 -3.35 -67.61 -24.27
N ALA A 721 -3.31 -66.59 -25.12
CA ALA A 721 -3.86 -66.60 -26.50
C ALA A 721 -3.16 -65.54 -27.39
N LYS A 722 -3.19 -65.70 -28.72
CA LYS A 722 -2.61 -64.79 -29.74
C LYS A 722 -3.60 -64.61 -30.91
N VAL A 723 -3.41 -63.62 -31.79
CA VAL A 723 -3.16 -63.81 -33.25
C VAL A 723 -3.05 -62.47 -34.04
N ALA A 724 -2.01 -62.40 -34.89
CA ALA A 724 -1.80 -61.64 -36.15
C ALA A 724 -2.04 -60.11 -36.34
N SER A 725 -1.12 -59.54 -37.12
CA SER A 725 -1.20 -58.37 -38.04
C SER A 725 -0.99 -58.91 -39.49
N PRO A 726 -0.81 -58.12 -40.60
CA PRO A 726 -0.81 -56.66 -40.82
C PRO A 726 -1.72 -56.24 -42.04
N PRO A 727 -1.26 -55.48 -43.08
CA PRO A 727 -1.29 -54.01 -43.22
C PRO A 727 -2.14 -53.50 -44.43
N VAL A 728 -2.15 -52.17 -44.68
CA VAL A 728 -2.09 -51.58 -46.05
C VAL A 728 -1.67 -50.08 -45.99
N GLU A 729 -1.13 -49.56 -47.09
CA GLU A 729 -0.64 -48.17 -47.28
C GLU A 729 -1.44 -47.48 -48.41
N GLU A 730 -1.77 -46.19 -48.29
CA GLU A 730 -1.97 -45.33 -49.47
C GLU A 730 -1.58 -43.86 -49.22
N LYS A 731 -1.12 -43.18 -50.28
CA LYS A 731 -0.75 -41.75 -50.31
C LYS A 731 -1.61 -41.02 -51.35
N ARG A 732 -2.14 -39.82 -51.03
CA ARG A 732 -2.09 -38.68 -51.97
C ARG A 732 -2.46 -37.30 -51.41
N LEU A 733 -1.64 -36.35 -51.85
CA LEU A 733 -1.84 -34.91 -52.07
C LEU A 733 -3.30 -34.43 -52.21
N LEU A 734 -3.61 -33.25 -51.64
CA LEU A 734 -3.84 -32.00 -52.41
C LEU A 734 -3.88 -30.74 -51.52
N GLN A 735 -4.05 -29.57 -52.15
CA GLN A 735 -3.82 -28.22 -51.58
C GLN A 735 -5.04 -27.62 -50.82
N PRO A 736 -4.84 -26.61 -49.96
CA PRO A 736 -5.93 -25.91 -49.28
C PRO A 736 -6.76 -25.04 -50.24
N LEU A 737 -8.09 -25.06 -50.05
CA LEU A 737 -9.02 -24.20 -50.78
C LEU A 737 -9.16 -22.82 -50.13
N SER A 738 -9.08 -21.77 -50.95
CA SER A 738 -9.38 -20.39 -50.58
C SER A 738 -10.87 -20.09 -50.67
N SER A 739 -11.42 -19.34 -49.72
CA SER A 739 -12.78 -18.78 -49.78
C SER A 739 -12.75 -17.25 -49.75
N THR A 740 -12.71 -16.62 -50.93
CA THR A 740 -12.98 -15.19 -51.11
C THR A 740 -14.49 -14.91 -51.07
N PRO A 741 -14.92 -13.68 -50.71
CA PRO A 741 -16.33 -13.37 -50.46
C PRO A 741 -17.15 -13.18 -51.74
N VAL A 742 -18.45 -13.46 -51.64
CA VAL A 742 -19.45 -13.11 -52.66
C VAL A 742 -19.83 -11.63 -52.55
N THR A 743 -20.03 -10.98 -53.69
CA THR A 743 -20.43 -9.56 -53.81
C THR A 743 -21.46 -9.42 -54.92
N GLN A 744 -22.57 -8.70 -54.72
CA GLN A 744 -23.10 -7.66 -55.65
C GLN A 744 -24.47 -7.09 -55.28
N LEU A 745 -24.75 -5.92 -55.90
CA LEU A 745 -25.97 -5.10 -56.00
C LEU A 745 -26.00 -3.89 -55.05
N GLN A 746 -25.27 -2.81 -55.35
CA GLN A 746 -25.52 -1.77 -56.38
C GLN A 746 -26.71 -0.83 -56.08
N ALA A 747 -26.37 0.41 -55.72
CA ALA A 747 -27.11 1.62 -56.10
C ALA A 747 -26.20 2.86 -55.98
N GLU A 748 -25.72 3.39 -57.10
CA GLU A 748 -25.18 4.76 -57.25
C GLU A 748 -25.81 5.31 -58.56
N PRO A 749 -26.10 6.62 -58.68
CA PRO A 749 -25.04 7.54 -59.12
C PRO A 749 -25.13 8.98 -58.57
N ALA A 750 -24.03 9.76 -58.68
CA ALA A 750 -23.97 10.98 -59.54
C ALA A 750 -22.87 12.01 -59.17
N LYS A 751 -21.71 11.88 -59.84
CA LYS A 751 -20.83 12.94 -60.37
C LYS A 751 -21.15 14.43 -60.05
N ARG A 752 -20.15 15.18 -59.54
CA ARG A 752 -19.66 16.42 -60.20
C ARG A 752 -18.29 16.93 -59.70
N VAL A 753 -17.49 17.35 -60.68
CA VAL A 753 -16.12 17.96 -60.71
C VAL A 753 -16.06 18.70 -62.09
N PRO A 754 -15.26 19.75 -62.39
CA PRO A 754 -14.24 20.50 -61.62
C PRO A 754 -14.49 22.05 -61.57
N THR A 755 -13.53 22.85 -61.09
CA THR A 755 -12.85 23.95 -61.86
C THR A 755 -11.72 24.62 -61.04
N ALA A 756 -10.89 25.50 -61.64
CA ALA A 756 -9.65 26.06 -61.04
C ALA A 756 -9.30 27.48 -61.54
N ALA A 757 -8.54 28.24 -60.73
CA ALA A 757 -7.83 29.53 -61.01
C ALA A 757 -6.94 29.87 -59.79
N SER A 758 -5.61 30.09 -59.82
CA SER A 758 -4.78 31.20 -60.39
C SER A 758 -4.94 32.54 -59.62
N VAL A 759 -3.94 33.39 -59.29
CA VAL A 759 -2.68 33.82 -59.98
C VAL A 759 -1.62 34.42 -58.99
N SER A 760 -0.30 34.23 -59.26
CA SER A 760 0.90 35.02 -58.80
C SER A 760 1.24 35.19 -57.29
N GLY A 761 2.51 35.39 -56.88
CA GLY A 761 3.76 35.38 -57.66
C GLY A 761 5.05 35.71 -56.85
N SER A 762 6.21 35.58 -57.52
CA SER A 762 7.55 36.22 -57.32
C SER A 762 8.06 36.68 -55.93
N SER A 763 9.34 36.51 -55.57
CA SER A 763 10.48 35.80 -56.21
C SER A 763 11.78 35.82 -55.36
N ARG A 764 12.59 34.75 -55.47
CA ARG A 764 14.09 34.66 -55.39
C ARG A 764 14.83 35.30 -54.20
N SER A 765 15.72 34.63 -53.45
CA SER A 765 16.85 33.70 -53.76
C SER A 765 18.12 34.37 -54.30
N THR A 766 19.25 34.24 -53.59
CA THR A 766 20.46 33.47 -54.03
C THR A 766 21.51 33.36 -52.92
N THR A 767 22.18 32.20 -52.83
CA THR A 767 23.51 32.03 -52.19
C THR A 767 24.62 32.30 -53.24
N PRO A 768 25.90 32.55 -52.84
CA PRO A 768 26.87 31.44 -52.84
C PRO A 768 28.03 31.55 -51.79
N VAL A 769 28.98 30.63 -51.91
CA VAL A 769 30.22 30.33 -51.13
C VAL A 769 31.32 29.98 -52.18
N PRO A 770 32.67 29.94 -51.96
CA PRO A 770 33.55 30.31 -50.83
C PRO A 770 34.70 31.30 -51.21
N SER A 771 35.62 31.61 -50.27
CA SER A 771 37.07 31.73 -50.56
C SER A 771 37.92 31.44 -49.30
N ALA A 772 39.25 31.50 -49.38
CA ALA A 772 40.17 31.07 -48.31
C ALA A 772 41.46 31.91 -48.21
N ARG A 773 42.22 31.67 -47.13
CA ARG A 773 43.69 31.87 -46.99
C ARG A 773 44.22 33.32 -46.85
N SER A 774 44.67 33.68 -45.63
CA SER A 774 46.06 34.14 -45.41
C SER A 774 46.47 34.18 -43.93
N THR A 775 47.76 34.04 -43.70
CA THR A 775 48.50 34.09 -42.43
C THR A 775 48.82 35.52 -41.96
N THR A 776 48.96 35.72 -40.65
CA THR A 776 50.03 36.57 -40.08
C THR A 776 50.48 36.05 -38.70
N THR A 777 51.78 36.15 -38.44
CA THR A 777 52.45 35.78 -37.19
C THR A 777 52.84 37.00 -36.38
N HIS A 778 52.91 36.90 -35.05
CA HIS A 778 53.81 37.73 -34.25
C HIS A 778 54.43 36.93 -33.09
N THR A 779 55.73 37.16 -32.84
CA THR A 779 56.55 36.36 -31.93
C THR A 779 57.54 37.25 -31.18
N THR A 780 57.48 37.28 -29.84
CA THR A 780 58.52 37.77 -28.91
C THR A 780 58.20 37.19 -27.52
N THR A 781 58.93 36.30 -26.84
CA THR A 781 60.38 36.11 -26.50
C THR A 781 60.89 36.90 -25.27
N ALA A 782 60.78 36.28 -24.09
CA ALA A 782 61.69 36.36 -22.92
C ALA A 782 61.18 35.32 -21.86
N THR A 783 61.88 34.28 -21.38
CA THR A 783 63.13 34.18 -20.57
C THR A 783 63.00 34.79 -19.15
N LEU A 784 63.47 34.19 -18.05
CA LEU A 784 64.46 33.10 -17.88
C LEU A 784 64.40 32.45 -16.45
N SER A 785 64.71 31.14 -16.35
CA SER A 785 65.13 30.41 -15.11
C SER A 785 64.07 30.20 -13.98
N SER A 786 64.22 29.27 -13.02
CA SER A 786 65.32 28.31 -12.71
C SER A 786 64.80 26.95 -12.19
N GLN A 787 65.63 25.89 -12.29
CA GLN A 787 65.54 24.67 -11.47
C GLN A 787 66.68 24.68 -10.42
N PRO A 788 66.71 23.75 -9.44
CA PRO A 788 67.43 22.49 -9.65
C PRO A 788 66.67 21.24 -9.12
N ALA A 789 67.19 20.04 -9.40
CA ALA A 789 66.57 18.74 -9.09
C ALA A 789 67.45 17.84 -8.21
N ALA A 790 66.85 16.89 -7.48
CA ALA A 790 67.55 15.85 -6.71
C ALA A 790 66.75 14.54 -6.54
N GLN A 791 66.89 13.64 -7.53
CA GLN A 791 66.95 12.16 -7.55
C GLN A 791 66.35 11.21 -6.45
N PRO A 792 66.18 9.90 -6.76
CA PRO A 792 65.12 9.06 -6.16
C PRO A 792 65.59 8.00 -5.14
N ARG A 793 64.64 7.20 -4.63
CA ARG A 793 64.91 5.96 -3.87
C ARG A 793 64.17 4.72 -4.42
N ARG A 794 64.96 3.63 -4.54
CA ARG A 794 64.55 2.21 -4.48
C ARG A 794 63.99 1.88 -3.08
N THR A 795 63.28 0.79 -2.78
CA THR A 795 62.86 -0.45 -3.49
C THR A 795 61.68 -1.06 -2.71
N HIS A 796 60.94 -2.00 -3.29
CA HIS A 796 60.85 -3.42 -2.82
C HIS A 796 59.76 -4.19 -3.57
N LEU A 797 60.13 -5.34 -4.16
CA LEU A 797 59.20 -6.44 -4.40
C LEU A 797 59.13 -7.30 -3.14
N VAL A 798 58.00 -7.98 -2.95
CA VAL A 798 57.83 -9.13 -2.05
C VAL A 798 56.98 -10.17 -2.81
N GLU A 799 57.38 -11.44 -2.76
CA GLU A 799 56.64 -12.56 -3.34
C GLU A 799 55.97 -13.43 -2.26
N GLY A 800 54.93 -14.17 -2.66
CA GLY A 800 54.23 -15.16 -1.82
C GLY A 800 53.06 -14.58 -0.99
N VAL A 801 52.06 -15.36 -0.58
CA VAL A 801 51.72 -16.79 -0.80
C VAL A 801 50.18 -16.89 -0.87
N PRO A 802 49.56 -17.73 -1.70
CA PRO A 802 48.09 -17.81 -1.80
C PRO A 802 47.43 -18.44 -0.56
N GLN A 803 46.24 -17.96 -0.19
CA GLN A 803 45.37 -18.61 0.79
C GLN A 803 43.94 -18.81 0.27
N THR A 804 43.63 -20.10 0.06
CA THR A 804 42.41 -20.82 0.44
C THR A 804 41.06 -20.10 0.46
N SER A 805 40.13 -20.67 -0.31
CA SER A 805 38.67 -20.53 -0.18
C SER A 805 38.13 -20.75 1.24
N VAL A 806 37.05 -20.03 1.55
CA VAL A 806 35.99 -20.41 2.51
C VAL A 806 34.66 -20.28 1.76
#